data_AF-A0AA39V2M8-F1
#
_entry.id   AF-A0AA39V2M8-F1
#
_cell.length_a   1.000
_cell.length_b   1.000
_cell.length_c   1.000
_cell.angle_alpha   90.00
_cell.angle_beta   90.00
_cell.angle_gamma   90.00
#
_symmetry.space_group_name_H-M   'P 1'
#
loop_
_entity.id
_entity.type
_entity.pdbx_description
1 polymer ?
#
loop_
_entity_poly.entity_id
_entity_poly.type
_entity_poly.pdbx_seq_one_letter_code
_entity_poly.pdbx_strand_id
1 'polypeptide(L)'
;MAPLSEKAYSSDVEADGSIKQNDILPTSQEEGRKFCFDKPGVLGICAHHEEYSHGGTTLKGLARFDDCRNYGISEETERRLIGYEIDRLIGAIGTDGPFLFDSNGVFHDTGDDTYTEVSHIADQIRLNFEIIRHDNTMHVLEHCPDLMEDAVNEFKQARRRLFGRYKQDEVHVQGCQPKILEPPERNLKAYFALVDYVTSSIGRLLFRCATSKYWENHLLSLLAQWATKLKVLSHNPAHYAAQSLDQGEDTLVQLVAGMETRSITILKIRKAANAAEHKDIDALDQETDITARYYRENTFFREHVERLLKEALDSLLNREDNNKAASSFELCTLVFRTGLDGVPTTLSDSRQGNISASSDAVRVNCSYTATELAVRNIQAIPALPNLPLEDGHRNDPNAAVVDWEWSDQTVQGGKLGGTTYVSRMDDLISILVPLGLTTTYTSLRIDHLMALASSGTEEDDPIIQFEPPPQGFEAHLTVSTAQFVRKQRDPTVAQYHDPDVCSVSASSSRLGYRGRGAKKKTKHNQDVIMAAYERDKSRMDSWAKSEDAITIKCRSYVVTVIILAMLVVFGGMAVPFAVGTRIRGVDPFQITTFAWFVAGFFVILAKSRYVNEWAWHDFLRGQVVCRSIKDVCDVTGIDTQVVLMNLLHEERENTLTTKGPYNGMFGRRSEDTHGFSIDVPVQLMTMLASGFVVLKVVNEKGEHLLCLDVRKGVDGVGTIVLENDENLSCMDIGKDELQTAFDDRASKSAWSTMNRFTKAKEEKVIRLSVHNFRYNKVLGLYIRDSRFG
;
A
#
# COMPACT_ATOMS: atom_id res chain seq x y z
N MET A 1 -13.49 -11.78 -58.15
CA MET A 1 -12.95 -12.23 -59.45
C MET A 1 -11.56 -11.65 -59.63
N ALA A 2 -10.56 -12.52 -59.74
CA ALA A 2 -9.12 -12.24 -59.86
C ALA A 2 -8.71 -12.00 -61.35
N PRO A 3 -7.42 -11.96 -61.79
CA PRO A 3 -6.14 -11.98 -61.04
C PRO A 3 -4.96 -11.11 -61.62
N LEU A 4 -3.88 -11.03 -60.82
CA LEU A 4 -2.43 -11.08 -61.14
C LEU A 4 -1.71 -9.97 -61.95
N SER A 5 -0.61 -9.46 -61.36
CA SER A 5 0.67 -9.24 -62.07
C SER A 5 1.82 -9.00 -61.08
N GLU A 6 2.65 -10.02 -60.86
CA GLU A 6 4.04 -9.91 -60.38
C GLU A 6 4.87 -9.03 -61.33
N LYS A 7 5.79 -8.23 -60.79
CA LYS A 7 7.08 -7.94 -61.43
C LYS A 7 8.12 -7.54 -60.38
N ALA A 8 9.15 -8.36 -60.29
CA ALA A 8 10.40 -8.08 -59.61
C ALA A 8 11.16 -6.94 -60.32
N TYR A 9 11.76 -6.04 -59.54
CA TYR A 9 12.96 -5.30 -59.95
C TYR A 9 13.82 -5.06 -58.71
N SER A 10 15.00 -5.68 -58.72
CA SER A 10 16.15 -5.36 -57.88
C SER A 10 16.84 -4.14 -58.51
N SER A 11 17.22 -3.17 -57.68
CA SER A 11 18.43 -2.38 -57.88
C SER A 11 18.75 -1.62 -56.59
N ASP A 12 19.92 -1.95 -56.05
CA ASP A 12 20.60 -1.30 -54.94
C ASP A 12 20.76 0.21 -55.19
N VAL A 13 20.39 1.01 -54.19
CA VAL A 13 20.99 2.32 -53.95
C VAL A 13 21.17 2.45 -52.44
N GLU A 14 22.42 2.25 -52.02
CA GLU A 14 22.93 2.69 -50.72
C GLU A 14 22.73 4.20 -50.59
N ALA A 15 21.94 4.62 -49.59
CA ALA A 15 21.92 5.99 -49.12
C ALA A 15 22.00 5.94 -47.58
N ASP A 16 23.22 6.19 -47.14
CA ASP A 16 23.68 6.40 -45.78
C ASP A 16 22.80 7.43 -45.03
N GLY A 17 22.25 7.02 -43.89
CA GLY A 17 21.26 7.78 -43.15
C GLY A 17 20.90 7.10 -41.83
N SER A 18 21.91 6.98 -40.95
CA SER A 18 21.75 6.47 -39.59
C SER A 18 20.83 7.36 -38.73
N ILE A 19 19.52 7.14 -38.83
CA ILE A 19 18.56 7.61 -37.83
C ILE A 19 18.59 6.60 -36.69
N LYS A 20 19.15 7.04 -35.57
CA LYS A 20 19.18 6.29 -34.31
C LYS A 20 17.74 5.93 -33.92
N GLN A 21 17.45 4.64 -33.96
CA GLN A 21 16.24 4.05 -33.41
C GLN A 21 16.33 4.18 -31.89
N ASN A 22 15.46 5.04 -31.33
CA ASN A 22 15.49 5.47 -29.94
C ASN A 22 15.26 4.31 -28.96
N ASP A 23 15.86 4.46 -27.79
CA ASP A 23 15.82 3.62 -26.60
C ASP A 23 14.37 3.34 -26.13
N ILE A 24 13.75 2.29 -26.67
CA ILE A 24 12.56 1.65 -26.09
C ILE A 24 13.05 0.64 -25.05
N LEU A 25 12.40 0.57 -23.88
CA LEU A 25 12.67 -0.42 -22.83
C LEU A 25 12.93 -1.80 -23.47
N PRO A 26 14.08 -2.47 -23.19
CA PRO A 26 14.23 -3.86 -23.61
C PRO A 26 13.13 -4.67 -22.95
N THR A 27 12.28 -5.17 -23.81
CA THR A 27 11.07 -5.94 -23.55
C THR A 27 11.46 -7.31 -23.00
N SER A 28 11.72 -7.38 -21.69
CA SER A 28 12.00 -8.65 -21.03
C SER A 28 10.70 -9.43 -20.79
N GLN A 29 10.62 -10.62 -21.40
CA GLN A 29 9.64 -11.71 -21.20
C GLN A 29 8.18 -11.54 -21.67
N GLU A 30 7.69 -10.35 -22.01
CA GLU A 30 6.31 -10.19 -22.52
C GLU A 30 6.16 -10.20 -24.06
N GLU A 31 7.23 -9.92 -24.82
CA GLU A 31 7.18 -9.96 -26.30
C GLU A 31 6.96 -11.39 -26.81
N GLY A 32 5.71 -11.70 -27.15
CA GLY A 32 5.31 -12.99 -27.73
C GLY A 32 4.12 -13.66 -27.06
N ARG A 33 3.55 -13.11 -25.99
CA ARG A 33 2.32 -13.67 -25.40
C ARG A 33 1.11 -13.34 -26.24
N LYS A 34 0.80 -14.23 -27.19
CA LYS A 34 -0.49 -14.24 -27.86
C LYS A 34 -1.56 -14.70 -26.89
N PHE A 35 -2.34 -13.77 -26.36
CA PHE A 35 -3.57 -14.11 -25.64
C PHE A 35 -4.52 -14.83 -26.60
N CYS A 36 -4.93 -16.04 -26.24
CA CYS A 36 -5.87 -16.85 -27.02
C CYS A 36 -7.23 -16.78 -26.36
N PHE A 37 -8.05 -15.82 -26.77
CA PHE A 37 -9.36 -15.61 -26.17
C PHE A 37 -10.42 -16.53 -26.77
N ASP A 38 -11.13 -17.27 -25.92
CA ASP A 38 -12.25 -18.12 -26.31
C ASP A 38 -13.57 -17.34 -26.21
N LYS A 39 -13.92 -16.59 -27.27
CA LYS A 39 -15.18 -15.82 -27.31
C LYS A 39 -16.42 -16.69 -27.01
N PRO A 40 -16.59 -17.90 -27.58
CA PRO A 40 -17.64 -18.84 -27.17
C PRO A 40 -17.64 -19.12 -25.66
N GLY A 41 -16.48 -19.38 -25.06
CA GLY A 41 -16.33 -19.58 -23.63
C GLY A 41 -16.78 -18.36 -22.80
N VAL A 42 -16.36 -17.15 -23.17
CA VAL A 42 -16.78 -15.90 -22.50
C VAL A 42 -18.29 -15.70 -22.57
N LEU A 43 -18.91 -15.95 -23.73
CA LEU A 43 -20.35 -15.86 -23.90
C LEU A 43 -21.10 -16.95 -23.11
N GLY A 44 -20.51 -18.13 -22.98
CA GLY A 44 -21.00 -19.20 -22.12
C GLY A 44 -21.11 -18.75 -20.66
N ILE A 45 -20.09 -18.05 -20.14
CA ILE A 45 -20.12 -17.49 -18.78
C ILE A 45 -21.21 -16.45 -18.60
N CYS A 46 -21.43 -15.58 -19.60
CA CYS A 46 -22.55 -14.64 -19.58
C CYS A 46 -23.91 -15.34 -19.47
N ALA A 47 -24.01 -16.57 -19.98
CA ALA A 47 -25.18 -17.42 -19.96
C ALA A 47 -25.24 -18.40 -18.76
N HIS A 48 -24.33 -18.32 -17.78
CA HIS A 48 -24.35 -19.20 -16.60
C HIS A 48 -25.65 -19.11 -15.79
N HIS A 49 -26.39 -18.01 -15.89
CA HIS A 49 -27.71 -17.90 -15.27
C HIS A 49 -28.76 -18.84 -15.91
N GLU A 50 -28.59 -19.20 -17.19
CA GLU A 50 -29.42 -20.17 -17.90
C GLU A 50 -29.06 -21.61 -17.51
N GLU A 51 -27.75 -21.92 -17.49
CA GLU A 51 -27.20 -23.22 -17.16
C GLU A 51 -25.82 -23.09 -16.48
N TYR A 52 -25.72 -23.42 -15.19
CA TYR A 52 -24.46 -23.43 -14.43
C TYR A 52 -24.17 -24.85 -13.97
N SER A 53 -23.05 -25.41 -14.42
CA SER A 53 -22.63 -26.76 -14.06
C SER A 53 -21.37 -26.74 -13.20
N HIS A 54 -21.39 -27.43 -12.05
CA HIS A 54 -20.20 -27.65 -11.23
C HIS A 54 -20.27 -29.02 -10.55
N GLY A 55 -19.14 -29.75 -10.49
CA GLY A 55 -19.06 -31.04 -9.78
C GLY A 55 -20.02 -32.12 -10.31
N GLY A 56 -20.43 -32.04 -11.57
CA GLY A 56 -21.38 -32.98 -12.18
C GLY A 56 -22.87 -32.64 -11.98
N THR A 57 -23.20 -31.57 -11.26
CA THR A 57 -24.57 -31.08 -11.09
C THR A 57 -24.78 -29.79 -11.89
N THR A 58 -25.96 -29.65 -12.50
CA THR A 58 -26.31 -28.51 -13.34
C THR A 58 -27.54 -27.79 -12.79
N LEU A 59 -27.39 -26.51 -12.48
CA LEU A 59 -28.47 -25.60 -12.06
C LEU A 59 -29.00 -24.84 -13.26
N LYS A 60 -30.32 -24.57 -13.28
CA LYS A 60 -31.00 -23.80 -14.34
C LYS A 60 -31.90 -22.73 -13.75
N GLY A 61 -32.01 -21.60 -14.45
CA GLY A 61 -32.92 -20.51 -14.07
C GLY A 61 -32.46 -19.72 -12.83
N LEU A 62 -31.16 -19.46 -12.72
CA LEU A 62 -30.59 -18.66 -11.65
C LEU A 62 -30.80 -17.16 -11.90
N ALA A 63 -30.69 -16.35 -10.84
CA ALA A 63 -30.82 -14.90 -10.97
C ALA A 63 -29.69 -14.34 -11.86
N ARG A 64 -30.05 -13.42 -12.74
CA ARG A 64 -29.13 -12.85 -13.72
C ARG A 64 -28.47 -11.59 -13.16
N PHE A 65 -27.18 -11.68 -12.88
CA PHE A 65 -26.38 -10.51 -12.50
C PHE A 65 -26.20 -9.55 -13.69
N ASP A 66 -26.08 -8.25 -13.38
CA ASP A 66 -25.89 -7.17 -14.35
C ASP A 66 -26.98 -7.10 -15.45
N ASP A 67 -28.21 -7.51 -15.13
CA ASP A 67 -29.32 -7.54 -16.09
C ASP A 67 -29.68 -6.13 -16.59
N CYS A 68 -29.77 -5.98 -17.91
CA CYS A 68 -30.21 -4.76 -18.57
C CYS A 68 -31.71 -4.75 -18.92
N ARG A 69 -32.42 -5.88 -18.77
CA ARG A 69 -33.84 -6.02 -19.18
C ARG A 69 -34.77 -5.09 -18.43
N ASN A 70 -34.50 -4.84 -17.16
CA ASN A 70 -35.25 -3.89 -16.34
C ASN A 70 -35.19 -2.46 -16.90
N TYR A 71 -34.20 -2.15 -17.72
CA TYR A 71 -33.94 -0.80 -18.25
C TYR A 71 -34.35 -0.62 -19.71
N GLY A 72 -35.20 -1.51 -20.24
CA GLY A 72 -35.82 -1.39 -21.56
C GLY A 72 -35.03 -2.02 -22.70
N ILE A 73 -34.02 -2.86 -22.40
CA ILE A 73 -33.23 -3.58 -23.40
C ILE A 73 -33.76 -5.01 -23.56
N SER A 74 -33.98 -5.47 -24.79
CA SER A 74 -34.34 -6.87 -25.04
C SER A 74 -33.15 -7.80 -24.85
N GLU A 75 -33.40 -9.05 -24.44
CA GLU A 75 -32.35 -10.05 -24.20
C GLU A 75 -31.46 -10.28 -25.43
N GLU A 76 -32.05 -10.33 -26.63
CA GLU A 76 -31.31 -10.47 -27.89
C GLU A 76 -30.39 -9.25 -28.14
N THR A 77 -30.89 -8.04 -27.85
CA THR A 77 -30.10 -6.82 -28.00
C THR A 77 -28.96 -6.79 -27.00
N GLU A 78 -29.21 -7.14 -25.74
CA GLU A 78 -28.21 -7.21 -24.69
C GLU A 78 -27.11 -8.23 -25.01
N ARG A 79 -27.47 -9.45 -25.43
CA ARG A 79 -26.51 -10.49 -25.84
C ARG A 79 -25.63 -10.00 -27.01
N ARG A 80 -26.21 -9.25 -27.95
CA ARG A 80 -25.47 -8.63 -29.05
C ARG A 80 -24.53 -7.52 -28.58
N LEU A 81 -24.99 -6.64 -27.67
CA LEU A 81 -24.17 -5.56 -27.11
C LEU A 81 -22.99 -6.11 -26.31
N ILE A 82 -23.22 -7.12 -25.45
CA ILE A 82 -22.16 -7.83 -24.72
C ILE A 82 -21.15 -8.43 -25.71
N GLY A 83 -21.62 -9.03 -26.81
CA GLY A 83 -20.75 -9.55 -27.87
C GLY A 83 -19.83 -8.49 -28.49
N TYR A 84 -20.32 -7.28 -28.72
CA TYR A 84 -19.50 -6.15 -29.20
C TYR A 84 -18.49 -5.67 -28.16
N GLU A 85 -18.88 -5.61 -26.88
CA GLU A 85 -17.97 -5.24 -25.80
C GLU A 85 -16.86 -6.28 -25.59
N ILE A 86 -17.17 -7.58 -25.74
CA ILE A 86 -16.16 -8.65 -25.70
C ILE A 86 -15.14 -8.46 -26.82
N ASP A 87 -15.58 -8.21 -28.06
CA ASP A 87 -14.68 -7.98 -29.20
C ASP A 87 -13.78 -6.75 -28.97
N ARG A 88 -14.36 -5.67 -28.45
CA ARG A 88 -13.63 -4.44 -28.09
C ARG A 88 -12.57 -4.71 -27.03
N LEU A 89 -12.92 -5.41 -25.94
CA LEU A 89 -12.01 -5.73 -24.84
C LEU A 89 -10.88 -6.65 -25.32
N ILE A 90 -11.20 -7.68 -26.10
CA ILE A 90 -10.20 -8.57 -26.72
C ILE A 90 -9.21 -7.76 -27.57
N GLY A 91 -9.70 -6.84 -28.39
CA GLY A 91 -8.84 -5.97 -29.20
C GLY A 91 -7.93 -5.08 -28.35
N ALA A 92 -8.46 -4.50 -27.28
CA ALA A 92 -7.70 -3.64 -26.38
C ALA A 92 -6.64 -4.39 -25.57
N ILE A 93 -6.96 -5.61 -25.09
CA ILE A 93 -6.05 -6.44 -24.30
C ILE A 93 -4.98 -7.06 -25.19
N GLY A 94 -5.34 -7.52 -26.38
CA GLY A 94 -4.42 -8.11 -27.35
C GLY A 94 -3.43 -7.11 -27.99
N THR A 95 -3.54 -5.83 -27.70
CA THR A 95 -2.58 -4.81 -28.14
C THR A 95 -1.38 -4.76 -27.18
N ASP A 96 -0.21 -5.19 -27.65
CA ASP A 96 1.04 -5.14 -26.87
C ASP A 96 1.54 -3.70 -26.62
N GLY A 97 1.21 -2.79 -27.54
CA GLY A 97 1.58 -1.38 -27.51
C GLY A 97 0.81 -0.51 -26.49
N PRO A 98 1.12 0.80 -26.42
CA PRO A 98 0.46 1.75 -25.52
C PRO A 98 -1.05 1.80 -25.75
N PHE A 99 -1.82 2.02 -24.69
CA PHE A 99 -3.27 2.20 -24.75
C PHE A 99 -3.62 3.62 -24.33
N LEU A 100 -3.79 4.47 -25.34
CA LEU A 100 -4.07 5.88 -25.13
C LEU A 100 -5.59 6.11 -25.19
N PHE A 101 -6.05 6.97 -24.30
CA PHE A 101 -7.42 7.45 -24.27
C PHE A 101 -7.65 8.44 -25.40
N ASP A 102 -8.81 8.33 -26.05
CA ASP A 102 -9.26 9.27 -27.08
C ASP A 102 -10.70 9.67 -26.78
N SER A 103 -10.90 10.94 -26.45
CA SER A 103 -12.24 11.49 -26.21
C SER A 103 -13.01 11.79 -27.50
N ASN A 104 -12.43 11.50 -28.68
CA ASN A 104 -12.93 11.91 -29.99
C ASN A 104 -13.05 13.43 -30.10
N GLY A 105 -12.09 14.16 -29.51
CA GLY A 105 -12.04 15.61 -29.50
C GLY A 105 -13.08 16.28 -28.60
N VAL A 106 -13.61 15.57 -27.59
CA VAL A 106 -14.53 16.18 -26.60
C VAL A 106 -13.78 17.04 -25.58
N PHE A 107 -12.56 16.64 -25.21
CA PHE A 107 -11.68 17.41 -24.35
C PHE A 107 -10.55 18.05 -25.17
N HIS A 108 -10.30 19.34 -24.93
CA HIS A 108 -9.35 20.11 -25.74
C HIS A 108 -8.06 20.47 -24.98
N ASP A 109 -8.18 21.00 -23.76
CA ASP A 109 -7.07 21.54 -22.98
C ASP A 109 -7.05 21.03 -21.52
N THR A 110 -5.98 21.36 -20.79
CA THR A 110 -5.81 21.06 -19.35
C THR A 110 -6.27 22.22 -18.46
N GLY A 111 -7.35 22.90 -18.85
CA GLY A 111 -7.98 23.96 -18.04
C GLY A 111 -8.72 23.43 -16.81
N ASP A 112 -8.92 24.28 -15.79
CA ASP A 112 -9.66 23.93 -14.56
C ASP A 112 -11.11 23.50 -14.86
N ASP A 113 -11.72 24.12 -15.88
CA ASP A 113 -13.04 23.75 -16.39
C ASP A 113 -13.03 22.32 -16.94
N THR A 114 -12.04 21.96 -17.76
CA THR A 114 -11.90 20.62 -18.33
C THR A 114 -11.65 19.56 -17.25
N TYR A 115 -10.85 19.87 -16.21
CA TYR A 115 -10.71 18.98 -15.05
C TYR A 115 -12.04 18.75 -14.32
N THR A 116 -12.87 19.79 -14.24
CA THR A 116 -14.19 19.72 -13.62
C THR A 116 -15.16 18.92 -14.49
N GLU A 117 -15.13 19.11 -15.82
CA GLU A 117 -15.91 18.30 -16.77
C GLU A 117 -15.58 16.81 -16.67
N VAL A 118 -14.28 16.44 -16.66
CA VAL A 118 -13.84 15.05 -16.49
C VAL A 118 -14.30 14.49 -15.15
N SER A 119 -14.19 15.27 -14.07
CA SER A 119 -14.69 14.88 -12.76
C SER A 119 -16.21 14.63 -12.76
N HIS A 120 -16.99 15.43 -13.48
CA HIS A 120 -18.44 15.21 -13.60
C HIS A 120 -18.76 13.89 -14.32
N ILE A 121 -18.04 13.55 -15.39
CA ILE A 121 -18.26 12.26 -16.09
C ILE A 121 -17.85 11.09 -15.19
N ALA A 122 -16.70 11.17 -14.51
CA ALA A 122 -16.28 10.14 -13.58
C ALA A 122 -17.29 9.93 -12.44
N ASP A 123 -17.93 11.00 -11.97
CA ASP A 123 -18.98 10.95 -10.95
C ASP A 123 -20.28 10.33 -11.50
N GLN A 124 -20.67 10.64 -12.74
CA GLN A 124 -21.78 9.96 -13.43
C GLN A 124 -21.54 8.45 -13.52
N ILE A 125 -20.35 8.02 -13.95
CA ILE A 125 -19.99 6.59 -14.05
C ILE A 125 -20.06 5.94 -12.67
N ARG A 126 -19.48 6.58 -11.65
CA ARG A 126 -19.49 6.08 -10.27
C ARG A 126 -20.92 5.90 -9.75
N LEU A 127 -21.81 6.85 -10.01
CA LEU A 127 -23.20 6.77 -9.57
C LEU A 127 -24.01 5.72 -10.32
N ASN A 128 -23.81 5.61 -11.64
CA ASN A 128 -24.44 4.54 -12.42
C ASN A 128 -23.95 3.17 -11.97
N PHE A 129 -22.71 3.07 -11.52
CA PHE A 129 -22.20 1.84 -10.93
C PHE A 129 -22.86 1.49 -9.58
N GLU A 130 -23.25 2.48 -8.77
CA GLU A 130 -24.03 2.21 -7.54
C GLU A 130 -25.41 1.61 -7.86
N ILE A 131 -26.01 1.90 -9.03
CA ILE A 131 -27.24 1.22 -9.49
C ILE A 131 -26.94 -0.25 -9.76
N ILE A 132 -25.84 -0.54 -10.47
CA ILE A 132 -25.41 -1.93 -10.75
C ILE A 132 -25.18 -2.69 -9.44
N ARG A 133 -24.50 -2.08 -8.48
CA ARG A 133 -24.26 -2.67 -7.16
C ARG A 133 -25.56 -2.89 -6.39
N HIS A 134 -26.45 -1.90 -6.37
CA HIS A 134 -27.76 -2.03 -5.73
C HIS A 134 -28.53 -3.23 -6.30
N ASP A 135 -28.65 -3.32 -7.63
CA ASP A 135 -29.29 -4.43 -8.34
C ASP A 135 -28.71 -5.79 -7.98
N ASN A 136 -27.38 -5.91 -8.06
CA ASN A 136 -26.70 -7.18 -7.79
C ASN A 136 -26.84 -7.60 -6.32
N THR A 137 -26.79 -6.65 -5.37
CA THR A 137 -26.98 -6.95 -3.94
C THR A 137 -28.40 -7.41 -3.63
N MET A 138 -29.42 -6.96 -4.37
CA MET A 138 -30.80 -7.47 -4.21
C MET A 138 -30.88 -8.97 -4.47
N HIS A 139 -30.25 -9.45 -5.55
CA HIS A 139 -30.23 -10.88 -5.87
C HIS A 139 -29.55 -11.71 -4.78
N VAL A 140 -28.46 -11.20 -4.20
CA VAL A 140 -27.74 -11.87 -3.10
C VAL A 140 -28.61 -11.94 -1.85
N LEU A 141 -29.32 -10.86 -1.50
CA LEU A 141 -30.23 -10.83 -0.35
C LEU A 141 -31.39 -11.82 -0.48
N GLU A 142 -31.91 -12.02 -1.69
CA GLU A 142 -33.01 -12.93 -1.96
C GLU A 142 -32.59 -14.41 -1.93
N HIS A 143 -31.39 -14.72 -2.45
CA HIS A 143 -31.00 -16.09 -2.79
C HIS A 143 -29.83 -16.66 -1.98
N CYS A 144 -29.08 -15.84 -1.21
CA CYS A 144 -27.90 -16.28 -0.48
C CYS A 144 -27.91 -15.81 1.00
N PRO A 145 -28.49 -16.59 1.93
CA PRO A 145 -28.55 -16.22 3.34
C PRO A 145 -27.17 -16.15 4.01
N ASP A 146 -26.19 -16.91 3.52
CA ASP A 146 -24.84 -16.96 4.09
C ASP A 146 -24.07 -15.64 3.92
N LEU A 147 -24.40 -14.86 2.88
CA LEU A 147 -23.79 -13.55 2.60
C LEU A 147 -24.67 -12.39 3.05
N MET A 148 -25.73 -12.65 3.83
CA MET A 148 -26.75 -11.65 4.13
C MET A 148 -26.20 -10.43 4.88
N GLU A 149 -25.27 -10.61 5.83
CA GLU A 149 -24.73 -9.49 6.61
C GLU A 149 -23.94 -8.50 5.74
N ASP A 150 -23.03 -9.02 4.91
CA ASP A 150 -22.24 -8.22 3.98
C ASP A 150 -23.13 -7.60 2.90
N ALA A 151 -24.05 -8.38 2.31
CA ALA A 151 -24.99 -7.90 1.31
C ALA A 151 -25.90 -6.79 1.86
N VAL A 152 -26.34 -6.86 3.12
CA VAL A 152 -27.14 -5.80 3.77
C VAL A 152 -26.32 -4.51 3.91
N ASN A 153 -25.03 -4.61 4.27
CA ASN A 153 -24.17 -3.45 4.40
C ASN A 153 -23.93 -2.79 3.04
N GLU A 154 -23.64 -3.59 2.01
CA GLU A 154 -23.44 -3.15 0.64
C GLU A 154 -24.71 -2.50 0.06
N PHE A 155 -25.86 -3.15 0.22
CA PHE A 155 -27.17 -2.64 -0.17
C PHE A 155 -27.47 -1.30 0.50
N LYS A 156 -27.25 -1.19 1.82
CA LYS A 156 -27.45 0.08 2.56
C LYS A 156 -26.53 1.18 2.06
N GLN A 157 -25.27 0.88 1.73
CA GLN A 157 -24.33 1.87 1.21
C GLN A 157 -24.74 2.38 -0.18
N ALA A 158 -25.03 1.46 -1.12
CA ALA A 158 -25.49 1.81 -2.46
C ALA A 158 -26.78 2.61 -2.40
N ARG A 159 -27.76 2.14 -1.61
CA ARG A 159 -29.03 2.85 -1.36
C ARG A 159 -28.79 4.26 -0.82
N ARG A 160 -27.98 4.43 0.23
CA ARG A 160 -27.68 5.77 0.80
C ARG A 160 -27.10 6.72 -0.24
N ARG A 161 -26.19 6.25 -1.10
CA ARG A 161 -25.58 7.06 -2.17
C ARG A 161 -26.62 7.46 -3.23
N LEU A 162 -27.44 6.51 -3.68
CA LEU A 162 -28.50 6.79 -4.67
C LEU A 162 -29.56 7.75 -4.11
N PHE A 163 -30.04 7.51 -2.89
CA PHE A 163 -30.98 8.40 -2.20
C PHE A 163 -30.43 9.82 -2.05
N GLY A 164 -29.20 9.96 -1.58
CA GLY A 164 -28.58 11.26 -1.35
C GLY A 164 -28.36 12.09 -2.63
N ARG A 165 -28.33 11.46 -3.81
CA ARG A 165 -28.07 12.13 -5.10
C ARG A 165 -29.33 12.32 -5.95
N TYR A 166 -30.27 11.37 -5.92
CA TYR A 166 -31.43 11.38 -6.82
C TYR A 166 -32.78 11.63 -6.14
N LYS A 167 -32.97 11.32 -4.86
CA LYS A 167 -34.28 11.53 -4.20
C LYS A 167 -34.36 12.96 -3.66
N GLN A 168 -35.32 13.73 -4.16
CA GLN A 168 -35.71 15.03 -3.62
C GLN A 168 -36.87 14.81 -2.66
N ASP A 169 -36.66 14.92 -1.35
CA ASP A 169 -37.78 15.06 -0.43
C ASP A 169 -38.36 16.47 -0.60
N GLU A 170 -39.68 16.55 -0.84
CA GLU A 170 -40.43 17.71 -1.35
C GLU A 170 -40.40 19.01 -0.50
N VAL A 171 -39.55 19.16 0.53
CA VAL A 171 -39.58 20.39 1.35
C VAL A 171 -38.22 20.95 1.81
N HIS A 172 -37.13 20.17 1.98
CA HIS A 172 -35.92 20.72 2.62
C HIS A 172 -34.55 20.27 2.08
N VAL A 173 -34.43 19.28 1.18
CA VAL A 173 -33.13 18.82 0.65
C VAL A 173 -33.23 18.52 -0.84
N GLN A 174 -32.64 19.38 -1.67
CA GLN A 174 -32.41 19.08 -3.09
C GLN A 174 -31.19 18.15 -3.19
N GLY A 175 -31.38 16.93 -3.70
CA GLY A 175 -30.27 16.03 -4.03
C GLY A 175 -29.36 16.65 -5.10
N CYS A 176 -28.05 16.51 -4.94
CA CYS A 176 -27.07 16.97 -5.91
C CYS A 176 -26.92 15.94 -7.03
N GLN A 177 -27.80 15.99 -8.04
CA GLN A 177 -27.67 15.15 -9.23
C GLN A 177 -26.33 15.40 -9.93
N PRO A 178 -25.71 14.34 -10.51
CA PRO A 178 -24.49 14.52 -11.28
C PRO A 178 -24.73 15.46 -12.47
N LYS A 179 -23.79 16.37 -12.70
CA LYS A 179 -23.88 17.38 -13.76
C LYS A 179 -23.63 16.73 -15.11
N ILE A 180 -24.55 16.93 -16.05
CA ILE A 180 -24.45 16.48 -17.44
C ILE A 180 -23.75 17.57 -18.26
N LEU A 181 -22.81 17.19 -19.12
CA LEU A 181 -22.16 18.14 -20.02
C LEU A 181 -23.12 18.57 -21.13
N GLU A 182 -23.11 19.86 -21.46
CA GLU A 182 -23.85 20.40 -22.59
C GLU A 182 -22.95 20.44 -23.85
N PRO A 183 -23.44 20.04 -25.03
CA PRO A 183 -24.71 19.37 -25.29
C PRO A 183 -24.70 17.88 -24.81
N PRO A 184 -25.87 17.25 -24.58
CA PRO A 184 -25.95 15.88 -24.05
C PRO A 184 -25.26 14.83 -24.95
N GLU A 185 -25.19 15.05 -26.26
CA GLU A 185 -24.42 14.19 -27.17
C GLU A 185 -22.91 14.20 -26.88
N ARG A 186 -22.38 15.37 -26.46
CA ARG A 186 -20.99 15.52 -26.04
C ARG A 186 -20.74 14.72 -24.75
N ASN A 187 -21.68 14.78 -23.80
CA ASN A 187 -21.64 13.99 -22.56
C ASN A 187 -21.59 12.49 -22.85
N LEU A 188 -22.51 11.98 -23.69
CA LEU A 188 -22.58 10.56 -24.01
C LEU A 188 -21.31 10.05 -24.69
N LYS A 189 -20.75 10.82 -25.63
CA LYS A 189 -19.49 10.45 -26.30
C LYS A 189 -18.33 10.31 -25.31
N ALA A 190 -18.14 11.29 -24.43
CA ALA A 190 -17.06 11.23 -23.45
C ALA A 190 -17.31 10.19 -22.34
N TYR A 191 -18.57 9.98 -21.95
CA TYR A 191 -18.95 8.90 -21.03
C TYR A 191 -18.61 7.53 -21.63
N PHE A 192 -18.97 7.28 -22.89
CA PHE A 192 -18.71 6.00 -23.57
C PHE A 192 -17.21 5.78 -23.72
N ALA A 193 -16.47 6.80 -24.17
CA ALA A 193 -15.03 6.74 -24.29
C ALA A 193 -14.35 6.44 -22.94
N LEU A 194 -14.81 7.05 -21.85
CA LEU A 194 -14.21 6.85 -20.53
C LEU A 194 -14.53 5.46 -19.95
N VAL A 195 -15.77 4.98 -20.10
CA VAL A 195 -16.15 3.60 -19.73
C VAL A 195 -15.29 2.60 -20.51
N ASP A 196 -15.14 2.82 -21.82
CA ASP A 196 -14.34 1.95 -22.67
C ASP A 196 -12.89 1.91 -22.24
N TYR A 197 -12.33 3.08 -21.95
CA TYR A 197 -10.94 3.19 -21.56
C TYR A 197 -10.65 2.59 -20.19
N VAL A 198 -11.50 2.85 -19.19
CA VAL A 198 -11.30 2.36 -17.84
C VAL A 198 -11.47 0.84 -17.78
N THR A 199 -12.51 0.28 -18.41
CA THR A 199 -12.72 -1.18 -18.48
C THR A 199 -11.59 -1.88 -19.22
N SER A 200 -11.12 -1.32 -20.34
CA SER A 200 -9.96 -1.85 -21.06
C SER A 200 -8.66 -1.72 -20.27
N SER A 201 -8.45 -0.66 -19.49
CA SER A 201 -7.26 -0.48 -18.66
C SER A 201 -7.21 -1.50 -17.52
N ILE A 202 -8.34 -1.75 -16.87
CA ILE A 202 -8.48 -2.80 -15.85
C ILE A 202 -8.26 -4.18 -16.46
N GLY A 203 -8.86 -4.48 -17.62
CA GLY A 203 -8.61 -5.73 -18.35
C GLY A 203 -7.14 -5.90 -18.71
N ARG A 204 -6.49 -4.85 -19.24
CA ARG A 204 -5.07 -4.88 -19.58
C ARG A 204 -4.15 -5.14 -18.39
N LEU A 205 -4.54 -4.70 -17.18
CA LEU A 205 -3.82 -4.99 -15.95
C LEU A 205 -4.04 -6.45 -15.52
N LEU A 206 -5.29 -6.87 -15.34
CA LEU A 206 -5.63 -8.19 -14.80
C LEU A 206 -5.07 -9.35 -15.64
N PHE A 207 -5.09 -9.22 -16.96
CA PHE A 207 -4.59 -10.23 -17.90
C PHE A 207 -3.06 -10.29 -17.97
N ARG A 208 -2.38 -9.24 -17.49
CA ARG A 208 -0.92 -9.22 -17.34
C ARG A 208 -0.46 -9.56 -15.91
N CYS A 209 -1.38 -9.79 -14.98
CA CYS A 209 -1.05 -10.26 -13.63
C CYS A 209 -1.11 -11.79 -13.52
N ALA A 210 -2.06 -12.43 -14.21
CA ALA A 210 -2.26 -13.88 -14.15
C ALA A 210 -2.87 -14.43 -15.44
N THR A 211 -2.75 -15.75 -15.64
CA THR A 211 -3.37 -16.47 -16.76
C THR A 211 -4.01 -17.79 -16.31
N SER A 212 -5.18 -18.07 -16.90
CA SER A 212 -5.99 -19.30 -16.82
C SER A 212 -7.23 -19.05 -17.67
N LYS A 213 -7.80 -20.09 -18.29
CA LYS A 213 -9.06 -19.93 -19.05
C LYS A 213 -10.21 -19.50 -18.16
N TYR A 214 -10.26 -20.03 -16.93
CA TYR A 214 -11.26 -19.62 -15.94
C TYR A 214 -11.13 -18.14 -15.60
N TRP A 215 -9.91 -17.69 -15.28
CA TRP A 215 -9.60 -16.29 -14.97
C TRP A 215 -9.98 -15.35 -16.13
N GLU A 216 -9.50 -15.67 -17.33
CA GLU A 216 -9.67 -14.85 -18.52
C GLU A 216 -11.15 -14.73 -18.91
N ASN A 217 -11.88 -15.84 -18.94
CA ASN A 217 -13.28 -15.83 -19.36
C ASN A 217 -14.20 -15.11 -18.35
N HIS A 218 -13.99 -15.30 -17.03
CA HIS A 218 -14.80 -14.63 -16.00
C HIS A 218 -14.57 -13.11 -15.99
N LEU A 219 -13.32 -12.66 -16.14
CA LEU A 219 -13.02 -11.23 -16.13
C LEU A 219 -13.50 -10.53 -17.40
N LEU A 220 -13.33 -11.14 -18.58
CA LEU A 220 -13.85 -10.57 -19.83
C LEU A 220 -15.38 -10.46 -19.83
N SER A 221 -16.07 -11.52 -19.38
CA SER A 221 -17.53 -11.52 -19.32
C SER A 221 -18.04 -10.44 -18.35
N LEU A 222 -17.43 -10.33 -17.17
CA LEU A 222 -17.78 -9.32 -16.18
C LEU A 222 -17.57 -7.88 -16.70
N LEU A 223 -16.38 -7.59 -17.25
CA LEU A 223 -16.07 -6.26 -17.77
C LEU A 223 -16.98 -5.88 -18.95
N ALA A 224 -17.34 -6.84 -19.81
CA ALA A 224 -18.25 -6.62 -20.93
C ALA A 224 -19.70 -6.35 -20.46
N GLN A 225 -20.18 -7.09 -19.46
CA GLN A 225 -21.49 -6.87 -18.83
C GLN A 225 -21.58 -5.48 -18.20
N TRP A 226 -20.54 -5.07 -17.46
CA TRP A 226 -20.49 -3.73 -16.86
C TRP A 226 -20.40 -2.62 -17.89
N ALA A 227 -19.56 -2.74 -18.92
CA ALA A 227 -19.48 -1.76 -19.99
C ALA A 227 -20.84 -1.59 -20.68
N THR A 228 -21.53 -2.70 -20.96
CA THR A 228 -22.88 -2.69 -21.55
C THR A 228 -23.88 -1.99 -20.64
N LYS A 229 -23.99 -2.42 -19.37
CA LYS A 229 -24.96 -1.88 -18.41
C LYS A 229 -24.70 -0.41 -18.10
N LEU A 230 -23.44 0.01 -17.93
CA LEU A 230 -23.07 1.41 -17.71
C LEU A 230 -23.46 2.30 -18.89
N LYS A 231 -23.29 1.82 -20.13
CA LYS A 231 -23.71 2.57 -21.34
C LYS A 231 -25.23 2.68 -21.43
N VAL A 232 -25.97 1.62 -21.09
CA VAL A 232 -27.45 1.66 -21.02
C VAL A 232 -27.92 2.66 -19.96
N LEU A 233 -27.37 2.59 -18.75
CA LEU A 233 -27.75 3.47 -17.63
C LEU A 233 -27.48 4.95 -17.90
N SER A 234 -26.48 5.27 -18.73
CA SER A 234 -26.12 6.66 -19.06
C SER A 234 -27.21 7.45 -19.78
N HIS A 235 -28.19 6.78 -20.41
CA HIS A 235 -29.26 7.45 -21.16
C HIS A 235 -30.26 8.19 -20.27
N ASN A 236 -30.59 7.64 -19.09
CA ASN A 236 -31.50 8.28 -18.14
C ASN A 236 -31.20 7.84 -16.70
N PRO A 237 -30.07 8.30 -16.12
CA PRO A 237 -29.58 7.78 -14.85
C PRO A 237 -30.52 8.07 -13.67
N ALA A 238 -31.23 9.21 -13.69
CA ALA A 238 -32.19 9.56 -12.64
C ALA A 238 -33.42 8.65 -12.62
N HIS A 239 -33.98 8.34 -13.80
CA HIS A 239 -35.10 7.42 -13.90
C HIS A 239 -34.73 6.01 -13.48
N TYR A 240 -33.58 5.51 -13.95
CA TYR A 240 -33.11 4.17 -13.63
C TYR A 240 -32.71 4.02 -12.16
N ALA A 241 -32.14 5.06 -11.54
CA ALA A 241 -31.88 5.08 -10.11
C ALA A 241 -33.19 4.98 -9.30
N ALA A 242 -34.22 5.75 -9.65
CA ALA A 242 -35.52 5.67 -8.99
C ALA A 242 -36.14 4.27 -9.14
N GLN A 243 -36.09 3.70 -10.34
CA GLN A 243 -36.59 2.36 -10.60
C GLN A 243 -35.87 1.27 -9.79
N SER A 244 -34.53 1.33 -9.71
CA SER A 244 -33.75 0.38 -8.91
C SER A 244 -34.06 0.53 -7.41
N LEU A 245 -34.24 1.76 -6.92
CA LEU A 245 -34.63 2.02 -5.54
C LEU A 245 -36.02 1.47 -5.21
N ASP A 246 -37.00 1.68 -6.08
CA ASP A 246 -38.36 1.16 -5.91
C ASP A 246 -38.37 -0.38 -5.88
N GLN A 247 -37.62 -1.02 -6.79
CA GLN A 247 -37.43 -2.47 -6.77
C GLN A 247 -36.80 -2.98 -5.47
N GLY A 248 -35.80 -2.25 -4.95
CA GLY A 248 -35.18 -2.59 -3.66
C GLY A 248 -36.10 -2.41 -2.46
N GLU A 249 -37.05 -1.47 -2.52
CA GLU A 249 -38.08 -1.33 -1.50
C GLU A 249 -39.06 -2.52 -1.53
N ASP A 250 -39.48 -2.95 -2.72
CA ASP A 250 -40.33 -4.14 -2.89
C ASP A 250 -39.64 -5.41 -2.38
N THR A 251 -38.37 -5.64 -2.73
CA THR A 251 -37.59 -6.78 -2.24
C THR A 251 -37.43 -6.75 -0.72
N LEU A 252 -37.19 -5.58 -0.11
CA LEU A 252 -37.13 -5.44 1.34
C LEU A 252 -38.46 -5.78 2.02
N VAL A 253 -39.59 -5.32 1.47
CA VAL A 253 -40.93 -5.64 1.99
C VAL A 253 -41.17 -7.14 1.93
N GLN A 254 -40.80 -7.79 0.82
CA GLN A 254 -40.92 -9.24 0.66
C GLN A 254 -40.02 -10.00 1.65
N LEU A 255 -38.79 -9.55 1.85
CA LEU A 255 -37.87 -10.16 2.82
C LEU A 255 -38.38 -10.02 4.25
N VAL A 256 -38.91 -8.85 4.63
CA VAL A 256 -39.49 -8.64 5.98
C VAL A 256 -40.73 -9.51 6.19
N ALA A 257 -41.63 -9.56 5.21
CA ALA A 257 -42.82 -10.44 5.28
C ALA A 257 -42.45 -11.94 5.27
N GLY A 258 -41.40 -12.31 4.55
CA GLY A 258 -40.83 -13.66 4.52
C GLY A 258 -40.10 -14.06 5.81
N MET A 259 -39.48 -13.10 6.50
CA MET A 259 -38.85 -13.32 7.82
C MET A 259 -39.89 -13.51 8.93
N GLU A 260 -41.07 -12.88 8.83
CA GLU A 260 -42.18 -13.14 9.78
C GLU A 260 -42.71 -14.58 9.66
N THR A 261 -42.62 -15.21 8.49
CA THR A 261 -42.99 -16.61 8.26
C THR A 261 -41.83 -17.59 8.51
N ARG A 262 -40.58 -17.17 8.28
CA ARG A 262 -39.36 -17.91 8.67
C ARG A 262 -38.85 -17.42 10.02
N SER A 263 -39.52 -17.80 11.11
CA SER A 263 -38.96 -17.70 12.46
C SER A 263 -37.71 -18.60 12.56
N ILE A 264 -36.56 -18.10 12.11
CA ILE A 264 -35.26 -18.69 12.39
C ILE A 264 -35.11 -18.66 13.90
N THR A 265 -35.03 -19.85 14.49
CA THR A 265 -34.68 -20.02 15.90
C THR A 265 -33.23 -19.56 16.04
N ILE A 266 -33.02 -18.27 16.31
CA ILE A 266 -31.71 -17.72 16.67
C ILE A 266 -31.40 -18.25 18.07
N LEU A 267 -30.86 -19.47 18.14
CA LEU A 267 -30.13 -19.94 19.30
C LEU A 267 -28.88 -19.08 19.40
N LYS A 268 -28.94 -18.03 20.23
CA LYS A 268 -27.77 -17.36 20.79
C LYS A 268 -26.93 -18.42 21.53
N ILE A 269 -26.04 -19.09 20.81
CA ILE A 269 -24.96 -19.84 21.43
C ILE A 269 -24.01 -18.79 22.01
N ARG A 270 -24.15 -18.54 23.32
CA ARG A 270 -23.11 -17.88 24.10
C ARG A 270 -21.83 -18.68 23.91
N LYS A 271 -20.86 -18.08 23.23
CA LYS A 271 -19.49 -18.60 23.13
C LYS A 271 -18.90 -18.61 24.53
N ALA A 272 -18.98 -19.75 25.22
CA ALA A 272 -18.17 -20.01 26.40
C ALA A 272 -16.74 -20.25 25.92
N ALA A 273 -15.80 -19.51 26.50
CA ALA A 273 -14.38 -19.72 26.27
C ALA A 273 -14.01 -21.16 26.67
N ASN A 274 -13.18 -21.79 25.83
CA ASN A 274 -12.49 -23.06 26.03
C ASN A 274 -13.32 -24.34 25.85
N ALA A 275 -13.37 -24.84 24.60
CA ALA A 275 -13.30 -26.27 24.32
C ALA A 275 -12.93 -26.49 22.83
N ALA A 276 -11.76 -27.08 22.60
CA ALA A 276 -11.41 -27.68 21.33
C ALA A 276 -12.19 -28.99 21.21
N GLU A 277 -13.15 -29.04 20.28
CA GLU A 277 -13.75 -30.29 19.82
C GLU A 277 -14.15 -30.12 18.35
N HIS A 278 -13.55 -30.96 17.51
CA HIS A 278 -14.01 -31.19 16.15
C HIS A 278 -15.49 -31.56 16.17
N LYS A 279 -16.32 -30.69 15.59
CA LYS A 279 -17.65 -31.08 15.12
C LYS A 279 -17.56 -31.22 13.62
N ASP A 280 -17.64 -32.47 13.18
CA ASP A 280 -18.06 -32.81 11.82
C ASP A 280 -19.36 -32.04 11.55
N ILE A 281 -19.26 -31.08 10.63
CA ILE A 281 -20.42 -30.37 10.10
C ILE A 281 -21.07 -31.35 9.13
N ASP A 282 -22.19 -31.92 9.58
CA ASP A 282 -23.09 -32.73 8.77
C ASP A 282 -23.35 -32.04 7.42
N ALA A 283 -23.28 -32.86 6.37
CA ALA A 283 -23.48 -32.51 4.97
C ALA A 283 -24.67 -31.57 4.74
N LEU A 284 -24.38 -30.31 4.38
CA LEU A 284 -25.30 -29.45 3.67
C LEU A 284 -25.54 -30.05 2.27
N ASP A 285 -26.79 -29.97 1.83
CA ASP A 285 -27.30 -30.53 0.59
C ASP A 285 -26.46 -30.07 -0.62
N GLN A 286 -26.03 -31.00 -1.49
CA GLN A 286 -25.14 -30.71 -2.63
C GLN A 286 -25.72 -29.60 -3.54
N GLU A 287 -27.06 -29.52 -3.66
CA GLU A 287 -27.73 -28.46 -4.43
C GLU A 287 -27.67 -27.08 -3.75
N THR A 288 -27.73 -27.03 -2.41
CA THR A 288 -27.60 -25.77 -1.65
C THR A 288 -26.18 -25.22 -1.69
N ASP A 289 -25.17 -26.09 -1.71
CA ASP A 289 -23.75 -25.69 -1.80
C ASP A 289 -23.42 -25.11 -3.19
N ILE A 290 -23.94 -25.71 -4.27
CA ILE A 290 -23.68 -25.25 -5.64
C ILE A 290 -24.43 -23.94 -5.95
N THR A 291 -25.65 -23.79 -5.43
CA THR A 291 -26.40 -22.52 -5.57
C THR A 291 -25.68 -21.40 -4.82
N ALA A 292 -25.27 -21.65 -3.57
CA ALA A 292 -24.48 -20.69 -2.79
C ALA A 292 -23.17 -20.34 -3.49
N ARG A 293 -22.50 -21.32 -4.11
CA ARG A 293 -21.29 -21.11 -4.90
C ARG A 293 -21.49 -20.16 -6.08
N TYR A 294 -22.56 -20.32 -6.87
CA TYR A 294 -22.87 -19.40 -7.96
C TYR A 294 -22.97 -17.94 -7.49
N TYR A 295 -23.76 -17.68 -6.45
CA TYR A 295 -23.93 -16.32 -5.90
C TYR A 295 -22.63 -15.81 -5.28
N ARG A 296 -21.88 -16.66 -4.60
CA ARG A 296 -20.61 -16.33 -3.96
C ARG A 296 -19.54 -15.95 -4.99
N GLU A 297 -19.31 -16.77 -6.01
CA GLU A 297 -18.38 -16.49 -7.10
C GLU A 297 -18.75 -15.17 -7.80
N ASN A 298 -20.02 -15.01 -8.21
CA ASN A 298 -20.46 -13.80 -8.91
C ASN A 298 -20.34 -12.53 -8.05
N THR A 299 -20.62 -12.61 -6.75
CA THR A 299 -20.50 -11.47 -5.83
C THR A 299 -19.04 -11.10 -5.60
N PHE A 300 -18.17 -12.08 -5.38
CA PHE A 300 -16.76 -11.81 -5.06
C PHE A 300 -15.98 -11.22 -6.22
N PHE A 301 -16.13 -11.77 -7.43
CA PHE A 301 -15.50 -11.20 -8.63
C PHE A 301 -15.95 -9.74 -8.83
N ARG A 302 -17.26 -9.47 -8.67
CA ARG A 302 -17.83 -8.13 -8.78
C ARG A 302 -17.28 -7.18 -7.73
N GLU A 303 -17.23 -7.59 -6.47
CA GLU A 303 -16.74 -6.75 -5.39
C GLU A 303 -15.28 -6.32 -5.62
N HIS A 304 -14.40 -7.24 -6.00
CA HIS A 304 -12.98 -6.96 -6.13
C HIS A 304 -12.67 -6.13 -7.37
N VAL A 305 -13.30 -6.43 -8.51
CA VAL A 305 -13.13 -5.64 -9.74
C VAL A 305 -13.82 -4.27 -9.61
N GLU A 306 -14.88 -4.14 -8.80
CA GLU A 306 -15.52 -2.85 -8.50
C GLU A 306 -14.53 -1.93 -7.78
N ARG A 307 -13.73 -2.47 -6.85
CA ARG A 307 -12.71 -1.68 -6.17
C ARG A 307 -11.66 -1.17 -7.16
N LEU A 308 -11.26 -1.97 -8.15
CA LEU A 308 -10.35 -1.52 -9.21
C LEU A 308 -10.96 -0.39 -10.05
N LEU A 309 -12.25 -0.51 -10.38
CA LEU A 309 -12.99 0.55 -11.07
C LEU A 309 -13.03 1.84 -10.26
N LYS A 310 -13.27 1.73 -8.95
CA LYS A 310 -13.28 2.89 -8.03
C LYS A 310 -11.92 3.56 -7.97
N GLU A 311 -10.82 2.83 -7.79
CA GLU A 311 -9.48 3.43 -7.75
C GLU A 311 -9.11 4.12 -9.07
N ALA A 312 -9.47 3.51 -10.22
CA ALA A 312 -9.29 4.13 -11.52
C ALA A 312 -10.07 5.45 -11.66
N LEU A 313 -11.33 5.48 -11.23
CA LEU A 313 -12.18 6.69 -11.28
C LEU A 313 -11.77 7.74 -10.23
N ASP A 314 -11.31 7.32 -9.06
CA ASP A 314 -10.89 8.19 -7.97
C ASP A 314 -9.65 9.03 -8.34
N SER A 315 -8.84 8.58 -9.31
CA SER A 315 -7.78 9.38 -9.93
C SER A 315 -8.31 10.59 -10.73
N LEU A 316 -9.53 10.50 -11.25
CA LEU A 316 -10.18 11.52 -12.08
C LEU A 316 -11.16 12.41 -11.31
N LEU A 317 -11.68 11.92 -10.18
CA LEU A 317 -12.66 12.61 -9.35
C LEU A 317 -12.06 13.73 -8.51
N ASN A 318 -12.78 14.85 -8.42
CA ASN A 318 -12.56 15.90 -7.44
C ASN A 318 -13.63 15.85 -6.35
N ARG A 319 -13.24 15.70 -5.08
CA ARG A 319 -14.19 15.79 -3.96
C ARG A 319 -14.48 17.25 -3.66
N GLU A 320 -15.74 17.66 -3.78
CA GLU A 320 -16.20 19.02 -3.47
C GLU A 320 -15.85 19.42 -2.02
N ASP A 321 -15.79 18.46 -1.09
CA ASP A 321 -15.45 18.66 0.32
C ASP A 321 -14.04 19.26 0.54
N ASN A 322 -13.12 19.10 -0.41
CA ASN A 322 -11.71 19.42 -0.20
C ASN A 322 -11.36 20.91 -0.36
N ASN A 323 -12.30 21.81 -0.72
CA ASN A 323 -12.05 23.24 -1.00
C ASN A 323 -10.86 23.50 -1.96
N LYS A 324 -10.41 22.48 -2.70
CA LYS A 324 -9.32 22.55 -3.67
C LYS A 324 -9.94 22.62 -5.06
N ALA A 325 -9.40 23.52 -5.88
CA ALA A 325 -9.68 23.55 -7.31
C ALA A 325 -9.36 22.19 -7.94
N ALA A 326 -10.16 21.79 -8.93
CA ALA A 326 -10.05 20.48 -9.57
C ALA A 326 -8.67 20.26 -10.22
N SER A 327 -8.06 21.34 -10.72
CA SER A 327 -6.72 21.37 -11.31
C SER A 327 -5.56 21.47 -10.31
N SER A 328 -5.79 21.31 -8.99
CA SER A 328 -4.74 21.46 -7.96
C SER A 328 -4.48 20.15 -7.19
N PHE A 329 -3.78 19.21 -7.84
CA PHE A 329 -3.34 17.96 -7.21
C PHE A 329 -1.97 17.48 -7.72
N GLU A 330 -1.40 16.56 -6.94
CA GLU A 330 -0.21 15.77 -7.27
C GLU A 330 -0.55 14.31 -6.96
N LEU A 331 -0.16 13.40 -7.86
CA LEU A 331 -0.25 11.95 -7.69
C LEU A 331 1.15 11.38 -7.73
N CYS A 332 1.44 10.42 -6.87
CA CYS A 332 2.77 9.82 -6.81
C CYS A 332 2.69 8.32 -6.58
N THR A 333 3.47 7.56 -7.33
CA THR A 333 3.78 6.16 -7.01
C THR A 333 5.30 6.00 -6.99
N LEU A 334 5.77 5.41 -5.89
CA LEU A 334 7.18 5.17 -5.60
C LEU A 334 7.36 3.68 -5.33
N VAL A 335 8.24 3.05 -6.09
CA VAL A 335 8.77 1.73 -5.79
C VAL A 335 10.24 1.90 -5.47
N PHE A 336 10.58 1.71 -4.20
CA PHE A 336 11.93 1.92 -3.69
C PHE A 336 12.34 0.79 -2.77
N ARG A 337 13.64 0.67 -2.52
CA ARG A 337 14.15 -0.31 -1.56
C ARG A 337 14.18 0.29 -0.17
N THR A 338 13.38 -0.29 0.72
CA THR A 338 13.37 0.06 2.14
C THR A 338 14.11 -1.01 2.95
N GLY A 339 14.53 -0.64 4.15
CA GLY A 339 15.17 -1.57 5.06
C GLY A 339 16.61 -1.93 4.69
N LEU A 340 17.26 -2.66 5.60
CA LEU A 340 18.63 -3.16 5.44
C LEU A 340 18.72 -4.30 4.41
N ASP A 341 17.66 -5.11 4.31
CA ASP A 341 17.55 -6.19 3.33
C ASP A 341 17.25 -5.67 1.91
N GLY A 342 17.02 -4.35 1.76
CA GLY A 342 16.70 -3.73 0.48
C GLY A 342 15.41 -4.26 -0.13
N VAL A 343 14.40 -4.51 0.70
CA VAL A 343 13.11 -5.07 0.28
C VAL A 343 12.40 -4.05 -0.61
N PRO A 344 11.95 -4.45 -1.81
CA PRO A 344 11.20 -3.55 -2.66
C PRO A 344 9.87 -3.20 -1.97
N THR A 345 9.58 -1.92 -1.90
CA THR A 345 8.42 -1.37 -1.21
C THR A 345 7.75 -0.36 -2.11
N THR A 346 6.44 -0.52 -2.26
CA THR A 346 5.60 0.42 -2.98
C THR A 346 4.99 1.41 -2.00
N LEU A 347 4.93 2.68 -2.39
CA LEU A 347 4.27 3.78 -1.70
C LEU A 347 3.52 4.60 -2.74
N SER A 348 2.21 4.70 -2.59
CA SER A 348 1.34 5.41 -3.52
C SER A 348 0.49 6.44 -2.79
N ASP A 349 0.30 7.59 -3.43
CA ASP A 349 -0.60 8.66 -3.02
C ASP A 349 -1.72 8.81 -4.06
N SER A 350 -2.97 8.86 -3.59
CA SER A 350 -4.15 9.03 -4.42
C SER A 350 -4.56 10.50 -4.50
N ARG A 351 -5.37 10.86 -5.50
CA ARG A 351 -5.85 12.25 -5.66
C ARG A 351 -6.72 12.70 -4.48
N GLN A 352 -7.32 11.74 -3.79
CA GLN A 352 -8.12 11.96 -2.58
C GLN A 352 -7.25 12.14 -1.32
N GLY A 353 -5.94 11.94 -1.43
CA GLY A 353 -4.96 12.00 -0.35
C GLY A 353 -4.80 10.69 0.40
N ASN A 354 -5.34 9.58 -0.11
CA ASN A 354 -5.14 8.26 0.48
C ASN A 354 -3.71 7.84 0.22
N ILE A 355 -3.00 7.44 1.28
CA ILE A 355 -1.63 6.95 1.16
C ILE A 355 -1.61 5.49 1.54
N SER A 356 -1.01 4.69 0.66
CA SER A 356 -0.91 3.26 0.84
C SER A 356 0.48 2.76 0.50
N ALA A 357 0.95 1.79 1.28
CA ALA A 357 2.30 1.28 1.18
C ALA A 357 2.37 -0.22 1.47
N SER A 358 3.30 -0.92 0.82
CA SER A 358 3.45 -2.36 1.00
C SER A 358 4.84 -2.83 0.62
N SER A 359 5.40 -3.74 1.42
CA SER A 359 6.63 -4.47 1.12
C SER A 359 6.38 -5.94 0.74
N ASP A 360 5.12 -6.36 0.66
CA ASP A 360 4.76 -7.71 0.24
C ASP A 360 5.11 -7.95 -1.24
N ALA A 361 5.75 -9.08 -1.53
CA ALA A 361 6.27 -9.39 -2.85
C ALA A 361 5.15 -9.53 -3.87
N VAL A 362 4.04 -10.19 -3.53
CA VAL A 362 2.90 -10.38 -4.43
C VAL A 362 2.31 -9.02 -4.81
N ARG A 363 2.16 -8.12 -3.83
CA ARG A 363 1.64 -6.77 -4.08
C ARG A 363 2.60 -5.89 -4.90
N VAL A 364 3.89 -5.96 -4.61
CA VAL A 364 4.94 -5.27 -5.41
C VAL A 364 4.89 -5.76 -6.86
N ASN A 365 4.68 -7.05 -7.07
CA ASN A 365 4.57 -7.66 -8.40
C ASN A 365 3.35 -7.16 -9.18
N CYS A 366 2.17 -7.11 -8.55
CA CYS A 366 0.99 -6.53 -9.20
C CYS A 366 1.19 -5.04 -9.53
N SER A 367 1.87 -4.29 -8.65
CA SER A 367 2.20 -2.88 -8.88
C SER A 367 3.22 -2.69 -10.02
N TYR A 368 4.14 -3.64 -10.24
CA TYR A 368 5.05 -3.64 -11.39
C TYR A 368 4.27 -3.55 -12.71
N THR A 369 3.33 -4.45 -12.92
CA THR A 369 2.52 -4.52 -14.15
C THR A 369 1.73 -3.23 -14.38
N ALA A 370 1.09 -2.70 -13.34
CA ALA A 370 0.37 -1.43 -13.44
C ALA A 370 1.30 -0.25 -13.78
N THR A 371 2.48 -0.22 -13.15
CA THR A 371 3.46 0.84 -13.35
C THR A 371 4.07 0.78 -14.74
N GLU A 372 4.34 -0.42 -15.24
CA GLU A 372 4.81 -0.65 -16.60
C GLU A 372 3.80 -0.13 -17.64
N LEU A 373 2.51 -0.42 -17.46
CA LEU A 373 1.46 0.10 -18.36
C LEU A 373 1.39 1.63 -18.35
N ALA A 374 1.53 2.25 -17.18
CA ALA A 374 1.61 3.70 -17.06
C ALA A 374 2.85 4.27 -17.79
N VAL A 375 4.03 3.68 -17.60
CA VAL A 375 5.27 4.11 -18.26
C VAL A 375 5.18 3.95 -19.78
N ARG A 376 4.63 2.85 -20.29
CA ARG A 376 4.42 2.65 -21.74
C ARG A 376 3.55 3.74 -22.34
N ASN A 377 2.48 4.16 -21.66
CA ASN A 377 1.64 5.28 -22.10
C ASN A 377 2.40 6.61 -22.07
N ILE A 378 3.18 6.87 -21.00
CA ILE A 378 3.99 8.09 -20.88
C ILE A 378 5.03 8.20 -22.02
N GLN A 379 5.68 7.10 -22.38
CA GLN A 379 6.68 7.06 -23.47
C GLN A 379 6.04 7.25 -24.86
N ALA A 380 4.81 6.79 -25.03
CA ALA A 380 4.10 6.88 -26.30
C ALA A 380 3.59 8.29 -26.62
N ILE A 381 3.26 9.08 -25.60
CA ILE A 381 2.69 10.43 -25.77
C ILE A 381 3.64 11.33 -26.60
N PRO A 382 4.92 11.53 -26.24
CA PRO A 382 5.84 12.36 -27.03
C PRO A 382 6.05 11.89 -28.48
N ALA A 383 5.83 10.60 -28.76
CA ALA A 383 6.03 10.02 -30.10
C ALA A 383 4.83 10.24 -31.04
N LEU A 384 3.74 10.86 -30.57
CA LEU A 384 2.57 11.12 -31.41
C LEU A 384 2.86 12.22 -32.46
N PRO A 385 2.56 11.98 -33.75
CA PRO A 385 3.01 12.83 -34.88
C PRO A 385 2.38 14.23 -34.94
N ASN A 386 1.45 14.57 -34.04
CA ASN A 386 0.69 15.84 -34.05
C ASN A 386 0.99 16.76 -32.86
N LEU A 387 2.03 16.49 -32.07
CA LEU A 387 2.41 17.37 -30.97
C LEU A 387 3.28 18.54 -31.46
N PRO A 388 3.00 19.79 -31.07
CA PRO A 388 3.96 20.87 -31.24
C PRO A 388 5.26 20.53 -30.49
N LEU A 389 6.40 20.91 -31.06
CA LEU A 389 7.76 20.73 -30.50
C LEU A 389 7.79 20.96 -28.98
N GLU A 390 8.55 20.14 -28.23
CA GLU A 390 8.63 20.15 -26.74
C GLU A 390 8.73 21.55 -26.11
N ASP A 391 9.34 22.51 -26.80
CA ASP A 391 9.48 23.91 -26.38
C ASP A 391 8.13 24.67 -26.23
N GLY A 392 7.09 24.27 -26.97
CA GLY A 392 5.76 24.88 -26.90
C GLY A 392 5.00 24.50 -25.62
N HIS A 393 5.05 23.23 -25.22
CA HIS A 393 4.35 22.72 -24.04
C HIS A 393 5.01 23.13 -22.73
N ARG A 394 6.34 23.26 -22.70
CA ARG A 394 7.05 23.76 -21.52
C ARG A 394 6.66 25.20 -21.13
N ASN A 395 6.20 25.97 -22.11
CA ASN A 395 5.74 27.34 -21.93
C ASN A 395 4.22 27.45 -21.72
N ASP A 396 3.47 26.34 -21.81
CA ASP A 396 2.04 26.35 -21.56
C ASP A 396 1.78 26.56 -20.05
N PRO A 397 1.10 27.64 -19.66
CA PRO A 397 0.76 27.91 -18.27
C PRO A 397 -0.03 26.77 -17.59
N ASN A 398 -0.77 25.96 -18.34
CA ASN A 398 -1.71 24.98 -17.80
C ASN A 398 -1.22 23.52 -17.93
N ALA A 399 -0.10 23.27 -18.60
CA ALA A 399 0.40 21.92 -18.81
C ALA A 399 0.74 21.21 -17.47
N ALA A 400 0.28 19.97 -17.34
CA ALA A 400 0.68 19.08 -16.26
C ALA A 400 2.12 18.58 -16.50
N VAL A 401 2.86 18.42 -15.42
CA VAL A 401 4.24 17.91 -15.41
C VAL A 401 4.21 16.45 -14.98
N VAL A 402 4.75 15.57 -15.81
CA VAL A 402 4.87 14.14 -15.53
C VAL A 402 6.35 13.81 -15.39
N ASP A 403 6.77 13.57 -14.16
CA ASP A 403 8.13 13.13 -13.84
C ASP A 403 8.13 11.62 -13.66
N TRP A 404 8.96 10.93 -14.44
CA TRP A 404 9.09 9.48 -14.33
C TRP A 404 10.55 9.03 -14.36
N GLU A 405 10.87 8.06 -13.51
CA GLU A 405 12.12 7.31 -13.51
C GLU A 405 11.78 5.83 -13.41
N TRP A 406 12.41 5.03 -14.25
CA TRP A 406 12.32 3.58 -14.25
C TRP A 406 13.73 3.00 -14.28
N SER A 407 14.03 2.12 -13.35
CA SER A 407 15.28 1.38 -13.37
C SER A 407 15.03 -0.11 -13.17
N ASP A 408 15.43 -0.86 -14.19
CA ASP A 408 15.47 -2.30 -14.21
C ASP A 408 16.82 -2.73 -14.82
N GLN A 409 17.37 -3.86 -14.36
CA GLN A 409 18.65 -4.39 -14.85
C GLN A 409 18.57 -4.93 -16.27
N THR A 410 17.36 -5.17 -16.78
CA THR A 410 17.09 -5.56 -18.17
C THR A 410 17.45 -4.42 -19.13
N VAL A 411 17.39 -3.17 -18.69
CA VAL A 411 17.74 -1.97 -19.45
C VAL A 411 19.26 -1.87 -19.63
N GLN A 412 19.76 -2.13 -20.85
CA GLN A 412 21.15 -1.82 -21.22
C GLN A 412 21.36 -0.30 -21.14
N GLY A 413 21.90 0.18 -20.01
CA GLY A 413 21.96 1.61 -19.68
C GLY A 413 21.46 1.94 -18.28
N GLY A 414 20.83 0.99 -17.60
CA GLY A 414 20.56 0.96 -16.17
C GLY A 414 19.42 1.84 -15.68
N LYS A 415 19.05 2.92 -16.39
CA LYS A 415 18.00 3.88 -15.99
C LYS A 415 17.37 4.57 -17.19
N LEU A 416 16.05 4.54 -17.26
CA LEU A 416 15.23 5.35 -18.14
C LEU A 416 14.47 6.38 -17.31
N GLY A 417 14.30 7.58 -17.82
CA GLY A 417 13.54 8.59 -17.11
C GLY A 417 13.49 9.89 -17.89
N GLY A 418 12.48 10.69 -17.58
CA GLY A 418 12.24 11.94 -18.25
C GLY A 418 11.18 12.77 -17.54
N THR A 419 11.14 14.04 -17.90
CA THR A 419 10.05 14.94 -17.54
C THR A 419 9.26 15.23 -18.81
N THR A 420 7.99 14.84 -18.83
CA THR A 420 7.08 15.09 -19.96
C THR A 420 6.07 16.15 -19.56
N TYR A 421 5.82 17.11 -20.45
CA TYR A 421 4.79 18.13 -20.24
C TYR A 421 3.56 17.76 -21.06
N VAL A 422 2.40 17.67 -20.40
CA VAL A 422 1.14 17.22 -20.99
C VAL A 422 0.13 18.35 -20.95
N SER A 423 -0.29 18.82 -22.13
CA SER A 423 -1.25 19.93 -22.28
C SER A 423 -2.65 19.49 -22.68
N ARG A 424 -2.79 18.32 -23.33
CA ARG A 424 -4.07 17.74 -23.71
C ARG A 424 -4.62 16.88 -22.58
N MET A 425 -5.92 17.02 -22.33
CA MET A 425 -6.59 16.20 -21.31
C MET A 425 -6.61 14.71 -21.68
N ASP A 426 -6.69 14.38 -22.97
CA ASP A 426 -6.72 12.98 -23.41
C ASP A 426 -5.45 12.23 -23.00
N ASP A 427 -4.30 12.87 -23.25
CA ASP A 427 -2.97 12.38 -22.90
C ASP A 427 -2.82 12.28 -21.37
N LEU A 428 -3.42 13.22 -20.62
CA LEU A 428 -3.40 13.19 -19.17
C LEU A 428 -4.25 12.05 -18.60
N ILE A 429 -5.47 11.83 -19.09
CA ILE A 429 -6.33 10.70 -18.69
C ILE A 429 -5.64 9.37 -19.00
N SER A 430 -4.90 9.31 -20.12
CA SER A 430 -4.10 8.14 -20.51
C SER A 430 -3.03 7.74 -19.49
N ILE A 431 -2.62 8.69 -18.63
CA ILE A 431 -1.63 8.48 -17.56
C ILE A 431 -2.34 8.31 -16.21
N LEU A 432 -3.33 9.15 -15.90
CA LEU A 432 -4.01 9.18 -14.61
C LEU A 432 -4.72 7.86 -14.27
N VAL A 433 -5.41 7.25 -15.23
CA VAL A 433 -6.17 6.01 -15.00
C VAL A 433 -5.23 4.83 -14.68
N PRO A 434 -4.19 4.53 -15.50
CA PRO A 434 -3.19 3.53 -15.11
C PRO A 434 -2.48 3.85 -13.79
N LEU A 435 -2.19 5.13 -13.51
CA LEU A 435 -1.58 5.56 -12.24
C LEU A 435 -2.50 5.38 -11.04
N GLY A 436 -3.82 5.47 -11.21
CA GLY A 436 -4.79 5.09 -10.16
C GLY A 436 -4.73 3.59 -9.83
N LEU A 437 -4.35 2.76 -10.80
CA LEU A 437 -4.22 1.31 -10.66
C LEU A 437 -2.85 0.86 -10.12
N THR A 438 -1.87 1.75 -9.94
CA THR A 438 -0.56 1.39 -9.35
C THR A 438 -0.58 1.32 -7.82
N THR A 439 -1.69 1.69 -7.19
CA THR A 439 -1.82 1.75 -5.73
C THR A 439 -1.72 0.38 -5.07
N THR A 440 -1.26 0.34 -3.82
CA THR A 440 -1.16 -0.94 -3.09
C THR A 440 -2.52 -1.54 -2.77
N TYR A 441 -3.58 -0.72 -2.74
CA TYR A 441 -4.97 -1.19 -2.64
C TYR A 441 -5.37 -2.00 -3.87
N THR A 442 -5.07 -1.51 -5.08
CA THR A 442 -5.29 -2.27 -6.31
C THR A 442 -4.57 -3.61 -6.25
N SER A 443 -3.30 -3.62 -5.88
CA SER A 443 -2.51 -4.85 -5.77
C SER A 443 -3.10 -5.86 -4.76
N LEU A 444 -3.58 -5.38 -3.60
CA LEU A 444 -4.27 -6.20 -2.60
C LEU A 444 -5.55 -6.84 -3.16
N ARG A 445 -6.34 -6.09 -3.94
CA ARG A 445 -7.58 -6.60 -4.53
C ARG A 445 -7.31 -7.64 -5.60
N ILE A 446 -6.25 -7.48 -6.39
CA ILE A 446 -5.82 -8.48 -7.38
C ILE A 446 -5.37 -9.76 -6.66
N ASP A 447 -4.58 -9.65 -5.60
CA ASP A 447 -4.12 -10.79 -4.81
C ASP A 447 -5.30 -11.61 -4.23
N HIS A 448 -6.25 -10.94 -3.56
CA HIS A 448 -7.47 -11.61 -3.07
C HIS A 448 -8.29 -12.26 -4.21
N LEU A 449 -8.41 -11.57 -5.35
CA LEU A 449 -9.13 -12.09 -6.51
C LEU A 449 -8.46 -13.35 -7.06
N MET A 450 -7.12 -13.39 -7.11
CA MET A 450 -6.34 -14.56 -7.55
C MET A 450 -6.43 -15.73 -6.57
N ALA A 451 -6.31 -15.47 -5.27
CA ALA A 451 -6.44 -16.48 -4.22
C ALA A 451 -7.82 -17.16 -4.28
N LEU A 452 -8.88 -16.38 -4.49
CA LEU A 452 -10.25 -16.88 -4.61
C LEU A 452 -10.48 -17.61 -5.92
N ALA A 453 -10.04 -17.05 -7.05
CA ALA A 453 -10.20 -17.70 -8.34
C ALA A 453 -9.46 -19.06 -8.38
N SER A 454 -8.36 -19.20 -7.63
CA SER A 454 -7.64 -20.48 -7.48
C SER A 454 -8.45 -21.56 -6.74
N SER A 455 -9.44 -21.18 -5.93
CA SER A 455 -10.40 -22.12 -5.33
C SER A 455 -11.49 -22.56 -6.32
N GLY A 456 -11.70 -21.77 -7.38
CA GLY A 456 -12.70 -21.99 -8.41
C GLY A 456 -12.23 -22.86 -9.58
N THR A 457 -10.92 -22.95 -9.80
CA THR A 457 -10.32 -23.68 -10.93
C THR A 457 -10.29 -25.19 -10.74
N GLU A 458 -10.50 -25.92 -11.82
CA GLU A 458 -10.23 -27.37 -11.88
C GLU A 458 -8.71 -27.62 -11.78
N GLU A 459 -8.30 -28.79 -11.27
CA GLU A 459 -6.88 -29.15 -11.11
C GLU A 459 -6.07 -29.06 -12.43
N ASP A 460 -6.76 -29.16 -13.58
CA ASP A 460 -6.16 -29.15 -14.92
C ASP A 460 -5.86 -27.73 -15.48
N ASP A 461 -6.36 -26.65 -14.87
CA ASP A 461 -6.11 -25.26 -15.31
C ASP A 461 -5.84 -24.30 -14.13
N PRO A 462 -4.73 -24.47 -13.39
CA PRO A 462 -4.40 -23.61 -12.26
C PRO A 462 -4.09 -22.18 -12.71
N ILE A 463 -4.44 -21.21 -11.87
CA ILE A 463 -4.08 -19.81 -12.10
C ILE A 463 -2.58 -19.62 -11.89
N ILE A 464 -1.89 -19.22 -12.96
CA ILE A 464 -0.45 -18.95 -12.92
C ILE A 464 -0.27 -17.44 -12.80
N GLN A 465 0.26 -16.99 -11.66
CA GLN A 465 0.71 -15.62 -11.48
C GLN A 465 1.99 -15.37 -12.27
N PHE A 466 2.09 -14.21 -12.91
CA PHE A 466 3.33 -13.79 -13.53
C PHE A 466 4.26 -13.19 -12.48
N GLU A 467 5.48 -13.70 -12.41
CA GLU A 467 6.55 -13.14 -11.58
C GLU A 467 7.33 -12.09 -12.38
N PRO A 468 7.48 -10.85 -11.87
CA PRO A 468 8.37 -9.85 -12.47
C PRO A 468 9.84 -10.29 -12.29
N PRO A 469 10.79 -9.62 -12.99
CA PRO A 469 12.19 -10.00 -12.94
C PRO A 469 12.74 -10.11 -11.50
N PRO A 470 13.50 -11.18 -11.17
CA PRO A 470 13.80 -11.60 -9.81
C PRO A 470 14.70 -10.65 -9.01
N GLN A 471 15.24 -9.59 -9.62
CA GLN A 471 16.20 -8.70 -8.97
C GLN A 471 15.60 -7.39 -8.45
N GLY A 472 14.28 -7.17 -8.63
CA GLY A 472 13.54 -6.03 -8.07
C GLY A 472 13.78 -4.71 -8.80
N PHE A 473 12.69 -4.06 -9.25
CA PHE A 473 12.70 -2.79 -9.96
C PHE A 473 12.60 -1.60 -9.01
N GLU A 474 13.09 -0.43 -9.42
CA GLU A 474 12.77 0.85 -8.77
C GLU A 474 12.05 1.74 -9.79
N ALA A 475 10.95 2.34 -9.35
CA ALA A 475 10.14 3.22 -10.18
C ALA A 475 9.72 4.45 -9.39
N HIS A 476 9.68 5.58 -10.06
CA HIS A 476 9.14 6.83 -9.52
C HIS A 476 8.28 7.44 -10.60
N LEU A 477 6.98 7.55 -10.35
CA LEU A 477 6.04 8.21 -11.25
C LEU A 477 5.33 9.31 -10.47
N THR A 478 5.37 10.53 -10.97
CA THR A 478 4.69 11.68 -10.38
C THR A 478 3.96 12.45 -11.46
N VAL A 479 2.70 12.77 -11.21
CA VAL A 479 1.91 13.68 -12.05
C VAL A 479 1.54 14.89 -11.21
N SER A 480 2.07 16.05 -11.59
CA SER A 480 1.86 17.33 -10.92
C SER A 480 1.13 18.30 -11.85
N THR A 481 -0.03 18.78 -11.42
CA THR A 481 -0.79 19.79 -12.17
C THR A 481 -0.15 21.18 -12.11
N ALA A 482 -0.34 22.00 -13.15
CA ALA A 482 0.24 23.34 -13.21
C ALA A 482 -0.17 24.23 -12.01
N GLN A 483 -1.43 24.15 -11.58
CA GLN A 483 -1.92 24.94 -10.45
C GLN A 483 -1.29 24.48 -9.12
N PHE A 484 -1.06 23.17 -8.96
CA PHE A 484 -0.35 22.64 -7.80
C PHE A 484 1.09 23.14 -7.73
N VAL A 485 1.83 23.05 -8.84
CA VAL A 485 3.22 23.53 -8.94
C VAL A 485 3.31 25.04 -8.64
N ARG A 486 2.35 25.83 -9.13
CA ARG A 486 2.28 27.27 -8.83
C ARG A 486 2.05 27.53 -7.34
N LYS A 487 1.12 26.81 -6.71
CA LYS A 487 0.86 26.94 -5.27
C LYS A 487 2.07 26.57 -4.42
N GLN A 488 2.83 25.53 -4.80
CA GLN A 488 4.08 25.20 -4.11
C GLN A 488 5.16 26.28 -4.26
N ARG A 489 5.20 26.96 -5.41
CA ARG A 489 6.15 28.06 -5.68
C ARG A 489 5.72 29.41 -5.11
N ASP A 490 4.48 29.52 -4.64
CA ASP A 490 3.97 30.76 -4.07
C ASP A 490 4.72 31.08 -2.76
N PRO A 491 5.43 32.22 -2.67
CA PRO A 491 6.20 32.59 -1.49
C PRO A 491 5.34 32.77 -0.24
N THR A 492 4.04 33.02 -0.38
CA THR A 492 3.11 33.11 0.76
C THR A 492 2.82 31.73 1.36
N VAL A 493 2.76 30.69 0.53
CA VAL A 493 2.60 29.29 0.97
C VAL A 493 3.93 28.74 1.49
N ALA A 494 5.05 29.13 0.88
CA ALA A 494 6.41 28.79 1.33
C ALA A 494 6.70 29.24 2.78
N GLN A 495 6.07 30.31 3.26
CA GLN A 495 6.19 30.77 4.66
C GLN A 495 5.49 29.85 5.68
N TYR A 496 4.51 29.05 5.25
CA TYR A 496 3.79 28.10 6.08
C TYR A 496 4.23 26.65 5.87
N HIS A 497 5.22 26.41 4.99
CA HIS A 497 5.81 25.09 4.83
C HIS A 497 6.63 24.74 6.07
N ASP A 498 6.19 23.70 6.78
CA ASP A 498 6.98 23.12 7.85
C ASP A 498 8.30 22.59 7.27
N PRO A 499 9.48 23.12 7.69
CA PRO A 499 10.77 22.64 7.21
C PRO A 499 11.02 21.16 7.55
N ASP A 500 10.28 20.62 8.51
CA ASP A 500 10.37 19.23 8.96
C ASP A 500 9.52 18.28 8.08
N VAL A 501 8.87 18.78 7.02
CA VAL A 501 8.01 18.01 6.12
C VAL A 501 8.45 18.13 4.66
N CYS A 502 8.48 17.01 3.94
CA CYS A 502 8.73 16.97 2.49
C CYS A 502 7.56 16.34 1.75
N SER A 503 7.31 16.76 0.50
CA SER A 503 6.31 16.08 -0.34
C SER A 503 6.72 14.61 -0.54
N VAL A 504 5.72 13.73 -0.64
CA VAL A 504 5.92 12.30 -0.92
C VAL A 504 6.72 12.14 -2.22
N SER A 505 6.39 12.93 -3.25
CA SER A 505 7.04 12.94 -4.56
C SER A 505 8.51 13.39 -4.54
N ALA A 506 8.84 14.39 -3.71
CA ALA A 506 10.19 14.93 -3.59
C ALA A 506 11.15 13.99 -2.82
N SER A 507 10.62 12.92 -2.23
CA SER A 507 11.30 12.12 -1.22
C SER A 507 11.88 10.80 -1.74
N SER A 508 11.80 10.50 -3.04
CA SER A 508 12.50 9.35 -3.66
C SER A 508 14.01 9.35 -3.32
N SER A 509 14.61 10.54 -3.22
CA SER A 509 16.00 10.75 -2.83
C SER A 509 16.29 10.64 -1.33
N ARG A 510 15.28 10.45 -0.46
CA ARG A 510 15.42 10.43 1.01
C ARG A 510 14.78 9.20 1.69
N LEU A 511 13.76 8.60 1.09
CA LEU A 511 13.06 7.40 1.58
C LEU A 511 13.81 6.11 1.26
N GLY A 512 14.57 6.08 0.16
CA GLY A 512 15.49 4.97 -0.10
C GLY A 512 16.72 5.09 0.78
N TYR A 513 17.13 3.98 1.40
CA TYR A 513 18.43 3.87 2.11
C TYR A 513 19.62 4.22 1.18
N ARG A 514 19.39 4.15 -0.14
CA ARG A 514 20.28 4.62 -1.24
C ARG A 514 19.76 5.89 -1.95
N GLY A 515 19.19 6.81 -1.18
CA GLY A 515 18.68 8.10 -1.64
C GLY A 515 19.66 8.88 -2.53
N ARG A 516 19.29 9.02 -3.81
CA ARG A 516 20.17 9.39 -4.95
C ARG A 516 20.62 10.86 -5.03
N GLY A 517 20.31 11.69 -4.03
CA GLY A 517 20.76 13.09 -3.95
C GLY A 517 22.04 13.30 -3.14
N ALA A 518 22.55 12.24 -2.52
CA ALA A 518 23.66 12.34 -1.60
C ALA A 518 24.99 12.40 -2.39
N LYS A 519 25.74 13.51 -2.23
CA LYS A 519 27.08 13.73 -2.85
C LYS A 519 27.90 12.44 -2.76
N LYS A 520 28.81 12.14 -3.71
CA LYS A 520 29.69 10.93 -3.70
C LYS A 520 30.28 10.56 -2.32
N LYS A 521 30.54 11.54 -1.44
CA LYS A 521 30.94 11.33 -0.04
C LYS A 521 29.89 10.61 0.83
N THR A 522 28.61 10.91 0.66
CA THR A 522 27.52 10.31 1.44
C THR A 522 27.27 8.86 1.05
N LYS A 523 27.42 8.49 -0.24
CA LYS A 523 27.31 7.10 -0.69
C LYS A 523 28.42 6.22 -0.11
N HIS A 524 29.66 6.72 -0.08
CA HIS A 524 30.78 6.02 0.56
C HIS A 524 30.58 5.86 2.08
N ASN A 525 30.07 6.90 2.75
CA ASN A 525 29.74 6.81 4.17
C ASN A 525 28.60 5.82 4.44
N GLN A 526 27.58 5.73 3.57
CA GLN A 526 26.50 4.76 3.66
C GLN A 526 27.00 3.31 3.51
N ASP A 527 27.86 3.06 2.52
CA ASP A 527 28.44 1.72 2.32
C ASP A 527 29.34 1.31 3.50
N VAL A 528 30.06 2.25 4.12
CA VAL A 528 30.86 2.01 5.33
C VAL A 528 29.98 1.73 6.55
N ILE A 529 28.87 2.45 6.71
CA ILE A 529 27.89 2.21 7.78
C ILE A 529 27.23 0.85 7.61
N MET A 530 26.90 0.46 6.38
CA MET A 530 26.35 -0.88 6.08
C MET A 530 27.34 -1.99 6.37
N ALA A 531 28.60 -1.84 5.97
CA ALA A 531 29.63 -2.83 6.28
C ALA A 531 29.89 -2.95 7.80
N ALA A 532 29.76 -1.84 8.54
CA ALA A 532 29.81 -1.87 10.00
C ALA A 532 28.58 -2.57 10.60
N TYR A 533 27.39 -2.30 10.06
CA TYR A 533 26.16 -2.96 10.47
C TYR A 533 26.20 -4.47 10.20
N GLU A 534 26.59 -4.91 9.01
CA GLU A 534 26.70 -6.34 8.66
C GLU A 534 27.66 -7.07 9.60
N ARG A 535 28.77 -6.41 9.98
CA ARG A 535 29.71 -6.96 10.96
C ARG A 535 29.03 -7.14 12.32
N ASP A 536 28.30 -6.13 12.79
CA ASP A 536 27.62 -6.22 14.08
C ASP A 536 26.43 -7.19 14.03
N LYS A 537 25.70 -7.29 12.91
CA LYS A 537 24.62 -8.26 12.68
C LYS A 537 25.10 -9.69 12.87
N SER A 538 26.25 -10.06 12.31
CA SER A 538 26.82 -11.40 12.52
C SER A 538 27.08 -11.75 14.00
N ARG A 539 27.33 -10.73 14.84
CA ARG A 539 27.45 -10.91 16.30
C ARG A 539 26.07 -11.04 16.94
N MET A 540 25.08 -10.28 16.48
CA MET A 540 23.69 -10.32 16.95
C MET A 540 22.99 -11.65 16.64
N ASP A 541 23.25 -12.23 15.46
CA ASP A 541 22.71 -13.53 15.04
C ASP A 541 23.13 -14.68 15.96
N SER A 542 24.25 -14.52 16.67
CA SER A 542 24.75 -15.52 17.62
C SER A 542 24.03 -15.51 18.98
N TRP A 543 23.16 -14.52 19.22
CA TRP A 543 22.47 -14.33 20.50
C TRP A 543 21.29 -15.29 20.63
N ALA A 544 21.11 -15.85 21.82
CA ALA A 544 19.93 -16.65 22.11
C ALA A 544 18.83 -15.74 22.67
N LYS A 545 17.70 -15.67 21.97
CA LYS A 545 16.56 -14.81 22.33
C LYS A 545 15.49 -15.66 23.01
N SER A 546 15.09 -15.29 24.23
CA SER A 546 13.89 -15.82 24.91
C SER A 546 12.76 -14.80 24.84
N GLU A 547 11.57 -15.15 25.34
CA GLU A 547 10.40 -14.26 25.34
C GLU A 547 10.64 -12.98 26.15
N ASP A 548 11.55 -13.00 27.12
CA ASP A 548 11.75 -12.00 28.16
C ASP A 548 13.20 -11.51 28.30
N ALA A 549 14.17 -12.15 27.63
CA ALA A 549 15.59 -11.81 27.73
C ALA A 549 16.41 -12.17 26.49
N ILE A 550 17.58 -11.54 26.36
CA ILE A 550 18.58 -11.84 25.34
C ILE A 550 19.83 -12.37 26.04
N THR A 551 20.24 -13.60 25.70
CA THR A 551 21.40 -14.25 26.29
C THR A 551 22.62 -14.14 25.39
N ILE A 552 23.68 -13.54 25.91
CA ILE A 552 24.93 -13.21 25.20
C ILE A 552 26.08 -14.03 25.77
N LYS A 553 26.92 -14.61 24.90
CA LYS A 553 28.08 -15.42 25.32
C LYS A 553 29.32 -14.53 25.52
N CYS A 554 29.81 -14.46 26.76
CA CYS A 554 30.98 -13.69 27.18
C CYS A 554 32.09 -14.59 27.77
N ARG A 555 32.34 -15.75 27.14
CA ARG A 555 33.29 -16.76 27.66
C ARG A 555 34.70 -16.21 27.90
N SER A 556 35.21 -15.38 27.00
CA SER A 556 36.57 -14.82 27.12
C SER A 556 36.72 -13.98 28.39
N TYR A 557 35.76 -13.09 28.68
CA TYR A 557 35.79 -12.25 29.89
C TYR A 557 35.82 -13.11 31.17
N VAL A 558 34.91 -14.09 31.27
CA VAL A 558 34.84 -14.97 32.44
C VAL A 558 36.12 -15.77 32.62
N VAL A 559 36.66 -16.33 31.53
CA VAL A 559 37.94 -17.06 31.57
C VAL A 559 39.07 -16.15 32.03
N THR A 560 39.16 -14.91 31.54
CA THR A 560 40.18 -13.95 31.97
C THR A 560 40.05 -13.60 33.46
N VAL A 561 38.83 -13.38 33.95
CA VAL A 561 38.56 -13.11 35.37
C VAL A 561 38.96 -14.29 36.25
N ILE A 562 38.62 -15.52 35.85
CA ILE A 562 38.99 -16.74 36.57
C ILE A 562 40.50 -16.94 36.55
N ILE A 563 41.18 -16.74 35.41
CA ILE A 563 42.63 -16.82 35.31
C ILE A 563 43.30 -15.79 36.22
N LEU A 564 42.83 -14.54 36.24
CA LEU A 564 43.38 -13.51 37.11
C LEU A 564 43.20 -13.87 38.59
N ALA A 565 42.02 -14.36 38.97
CA ALA A 565 41.75 -14.83 40.33
C ALA A 565 42.66 -16.02 40.70
N MET A 566 42.86 -16.97 39.79
CA MET A 566 43.80 -18.07 39.96
C MET A 566 45.24 -17.57 40.16
N LEU A 567 45.70 -16.59 39.37
CA LEU A 567 47.03 -16.01 39.52
C LEU A 567 47.23 -15.36 40.90
N VAL A 568 46.21 -14.67 41.43
CA VAL A 568 46.24 -14.10 42.78
C VAL A 568 46.34 -15.20 43.84
N VAL A 569 45.55 -16.27 43.71
CA VAL A 569 45.55 -17.40 44.66
C VAL A 569 46.88 -18.17 44.61
N PHE A 570 47.35 -18.54 43.42
CA PHE A 570 48.62 -19.25 43.25
C PHE A 570 49.81 -18.40 43.67
N GLY A 571 49.79 -17.10 43.37
CA GLY A 571 50.78 -16.14 43.85
C GLY A 571 50.81 -16.08 45.38
N GLY A 572 49.64 -15.96 46.02
CA GLY A 572 49.51 -15.98 47.48
C GLY A 572 49.98 -17.29 48.10
N MET A 573 49.65 -18.43 47.48
CA MET A 573 50.10 -19.76 47.93
C MET A 573 51.60 -19.99 47.75
N ALA A 574 52.25 -19.36 46.77
CA ALA A 574 53.69 -19.49 46.55
C ALA A 574 54.52 -18.75 47.62
N VAL A 575 53.97 -17.70 48.25
CA VAL A 575 54.68 -16.86 49.24
C VAL A 575 55.20 -17.68 50.44
N PRO A 576 54.40 -18.54 51.12
CA PRO A 576 54.90 -19.40 52.20
C PRO A 576 56.05 -20.35 51.81
N PHE A 577 56.10 -20.79 50.56
CA PHE A 577 57.12 -21.74 50.08
C PHE A 577 58.38 -21.04 49.54
N ALA A 578 58.23 -19.84 48.97
CA ALA A 578 59.34 -19.07 48.41
C ALA A 578 60.07 -18.22 49.45
N VAL A 579 59.38 -17.74 50.49
CA VAL A 579 59.96 -16.90 51.54
C VAL A 579 60.45 -17.78 52.69
N GLY A 580 61.64 -18.35 52.53
CA GLY A 580 62.25 -19.28 53.51
C GLY A 580 62.66 -18.66 54.86
N THR A 581 62.51 -17.34 55.06
CA THR A 581 62.78 -16.67 56.35
C THR A 581 61.49 -16.09 56.90
N ARG A 582 61.10 -16.46 58.12
CA ARG A 582 59.92 -15.91 58.80
C ARG A 582 60.03 -14.39 58.85
N ILE A 583 59.16 -13.69 58.11
CA ILE A 583 59.00 -12.24 58.25
C ILE A 583 58.56 -11.98 59.69
N ARG A 584 59.35 -11.19 60.43
CA ARG A 584 59.15 -11.00 61.86
C ARG A 584 57.82 -10.29 62.12
N GLY A 585 56.84 -11.01 62.65
CA GLY A 585 55.51 -10.48 63.00
C GLY A 585 54.38 -10.74 61.99
N VAL A 586 54.64 -11.44 60.87
CA VAL A 586 53.61 -11.80 59.88
C VAL A 586 53.64 -13.31 59.66
N ASP A 587 52.50 -13.97 59.84
CA ASP A 587 52.35 -15.38 59.49
C ASP A 587 52.18 -15.50 57.96
N PRO A 588 53.09 -16.18 57.24
CA PRO A 588 52.96 -16.36 55.79
C PRO A 588 51.64 -17.01 55.37
N PHE A 589 51.03 -17.85 56.23
CA PHE A 589 49.75 -18.46 55.93
C PHE A 589 48.57 -17.47 55.97
N GLN A 590 48.68 -16.37 56.73
CA GLN A 590 47.68 -15.30 56.70
C GLN A 590 47.65 -14.59 55.34
N ILE A 591 48.81 -14.42 54.69
CA ILE A 591 48.89 -13.82 53.34
C ILE A 591 48.10 -14.65 52.33
N THR A 592 48.18 -15.98 52.42
CA THR A 592 47.35 -16.89 51.59
C THR A 592 45.87 -16.65 51.82
N THR A 593 45.44 -16.54 53.09
CA THR A 593 44.04 -16.24 53.42
C THR A 593 43.60 -14.88 52.87
N PHE A 594 44.43 -13.85 52.98
CA PHE A 594 44.15 -12.53 52.36
C PHE A 594 44.07 -12.63 50.83
N ALA A 595 44.93 -13.40 50.17
CA ALA A 595 44.88 -13.60 48.72
C ALA A 595 43.57 -14.27 48.27
N TRP A 596 43.07 -15.25 49.03
CA TRP A 596 41.75 -15.85 48.81
C TRP A 596 40.61 -14.84 48.96
N PHE A 597 40.65 -13.99 49.99
CA PHE A 597 39.66 -12.93 50.16
C PHE A 597 39.68 -11.91 49.02
N VAL A 598 40.87 -11.47 48.60
CA VAL A 598 41.03 -10.53 47.48
C VAL A 598 40.54 -11.16 46.17
N ALA A 599 40.87 -12.42 45.90
CA ALA A 599 40.40 -13.13 44.72
C ALA A 599 38.87 -13.30 44.73
N GLY A 600 38.28 -13.68 45.87
CA GLY A 600 36.83 -13.79 46.03
C GLY A 600 36.12 -12.44 45.82
N PHE A 601 36.64 -11.37 46.41
CA PHE A 601 36.11 -10.02 46.23
C PHE A 601 36.20 -9.56 44.77
N PHE A 602 37.34 -9.82 44.11
CA PHE A 602 37.54 -9.51 42.70
C PHE A 602 36.52 -10.22 41.80
N VAL A 603 36.28 -11.53 42.02
CA VAL A 603 35.28 -12.28 41.24
C VAL A 603 33.87 -11.75 41.49
N ILE A 604 33.52 -11.36 42.72
CA ILE A 604 32.22 -10.76 43.04
C ILE A 604 32.04 -9.42 42.30
N LEU A 605 33.05 -8.54 42.35
CA LEU A 605 33.03 -7.27 41.61
C LEU A 605 32.90 -7.49 40.10
N ALA A 606 33.68 -8.43 39.55
CA ALA A 606 33.66 -8.76 38.14
C ALA A 606 32.31 -9.33 37.68
N LYS A 607 31.61 -10.07 38.56
CA LYS A 607 30.25 -10.57 38.34
C LYS A 607 29.20 -9.45 38.36
N SER A 608 29.37 -8.42 39.20
CA SER A 608 28.45 -7.27 39.25
C SER A 608 28.65 -6.23 38.14
N ARG A 609 29.60 -6.45 37.22
CA ARG A 609 30.02 -5.41 36.26
C ARG A 609 28.98 -5.08 35.18
N TYR A 610 28.25 -6.07 34.69
CA TYR A 610 27.38 -5.91 33.50
C TYR A 610 25.89 -5.97 33.82
N VAL A 611 25.47 -6.76 34.81
CA VAL A 611 24.06 -6.93 35.17
C VAL A 611 23.95 -6.93 36.69
N ASN A 612 22.89 -6.31 37.21
CA ASN A 612 22.63 -6.23 38.65
C ASN A 612 22.54 -7.61 39.33
N GLU A 613 21.94 -8.60 38.64
CA GLU A 613 21.78 -9.97 39.13
C GLU A 613 22.28 -10.99 38.09
N TRP A 614 23.59 -11.28 38.10
CA TRP A 614 24.14 -12.33 37.25
C TRP A 614 24.17 -13.68 37.98
N ALA A 615 23.31 -14.65 37.62
CA ALA A 615 23.29 -15.97 38.26
C ALA A 615 24.65 -16.70 38.15
N TRP A 616 25.07 -17.39 39.22
CA TRP A 616 26.38 -18.09 39.23
C TRP A 616 26.49 -19.18 38.16
N HIS A 617 25.39 -19.89 37.90
CA HIS A 617 25.30 -20.87 36.83
C HIS A 617 25.64 -20.26 35.46
N ASP A 618 25.06 -19.10 35.16
CA ASP A 618 25.25 -18.43 33.87
C ASP A 618 26.63 -17.78 33.78
N PHE A 619 27.11 -17.19 34.89
CA PHE A 619 28.46 -16.66 35.00
C PHE A 619 29.51 -17.72 34.67
N LEU A 620 29.43 -18.91 35.29
CA LEU A 620 30.36 -20.00 35.02
C LEU A 620 30.26 -20.56 33.60
N ARG A 621 29.08 -20.50 32.97
CA ARG A 621 28.88 -20.86 31.56
C ARG A 621 29.35 -19.77 30.59
N GLY A 622 29.73 -18.60 31.10
CA GLY A 622 30.07 -17.43 30.30
C GLY A 622 28.88 -16.90 29.52
N GLN A 623 27.69 -16.91 30.10
CA GLN A 623 26.45 -16.42 29.51
C GLN A 623 25.92 -15.27 30.36
N VAL A 624 25.57 -14.15 29.73
CA VAL A 624 24.94 -12.99 30.38
C VAL A 624 23.50 -12.90 29.88
N VAL A 625 22.54 -12.93 30.79
CA VAL A 625 21.11 -12.76 30.49
C VAL A 625 20.78 -11.28 30.61
N CYS A 626 20.55 -10.62 29.48
CA CYS A 626 20.22 -9.20 29.40
C CYS A 626 18.69 -9.01 29.35
N ARG A 627 18.14 -8.13 30.19
CA ARG A 627 16.69 -7.88 30.28
C ARG A 627 16.29 -6.52 29.72
N SER A 628 17.25 -5.66 29.40
CA SER A 628 17.05 -4.36 28.79
C SER A 628 18.02 -4.11 27.64
N ILE A 629 17.73 -3.11 26.81
CA ILE A 629 18.62 -2.70 25.71
C ILE A 629 19.94 -2.15 26.26
N LYS A 630 19.89 -1.39 27.36
CA LYS A 630 21.12 -0.91 28.01
C LYS A 630 22.02 -2.06 28.47
N ASP A 631 21.47 -3.12 29.05
CA ASP A 631 22.26 -4.30 29.43
C ASP A 631 22.98 -4.91 28.22
N VAL A 632 22.27 -5.05 27.09
CA VAL A 632 22.84 -5.58 25.84
C VAL A 632 23.98 -4.69 25.34
N CYS A 633 23.77 -3.37 25.34
CA CYS A 633 24.78 -2.39 24.92
C CYS A 633 26.02 -2.44 25.83
N ASP A 634 25.83 -2.48 27.15
CA ASP A 634 26.91 -2.52 28.13
C ASP A 634 27.77 -3.79 28.02
N VAL A 635 27.16 -4.93 27.67
CA VAL A 635 27.85 -6.21 27.49
C VAL A 635 28.59 -6.29 26.16
N THR A 636 28.00 -5.77 25.08
CA THR A 636 28.47 -6.00 23.70
C THR A 636 29.31 -4.85 23.13
N GLY A 637 29.12 -3.64 23.66
CA GLY A 637 29.65 -2.39 23.11
C GLY A 637 29.03 -1.96 21.78
N ILE A 638 27.93 -2.61 21.34
CA ILE A 638 27.22 -2.25 20.10
C ILE A 638 26.29 -1.08 20.40
N ASP A 639 26.18 -0.14 19.45
CA ASP A 639 25.31 1.03 19.60
C ASP A 639 23.83 0.65 19.82
N THR A 640 23.18 1.38 20.71
CA THR A 640 21.77 1.14 21.10
C THR A 640 20.82 1.19 19.90
N GLN A 641 21.04 2.10 18.94
CA GLN A 641 20.17 2.24 17.78
C GLN A 641 20.36 1.10 16.79
N VAL A 642 21.56 0.53 16.69
CA VAL A 642 21.84 -0.66 15.88
C VAL A 642 21.15 -1.89 16.45
N VAL A 643 21.19 -2.08 17.77
CA VAL A 643 20.45 -3.16 18.44
C VAL A 643 18.95 -3.00 18.24
N LEU A 644 18.41 -1.80 18.44
CA LEU A 644 17.00 -1.48 18.20
C LEU A 644 16.58 -1.76 16.76
N MET A 645 17.40 -1.35 15.79
CA MET A 645 17.17 -1.57 14.37
C MET A 645 17.02 -3.07 14.05
N ASN A 646 17.93 -3.90 14.59
CA ASN A 646 17.90 -5.34 14.38
C ASN A 646 16.69 -6.00 15.05
N LEU A 647 16.35 -5.58 16.27
CA LEU A 647 15.17 -6.08 16.98
C LEU A 647 13.85 -5.75 16.25
N LEU A 648 13.75 -4.55 15.69
CA LEU A 648 12.59 -4.14 14.88
C LEU A 648 12.52 -4.88 13.54
N HIS A 649 13.67 -5.14 12.91
CA HIS A 649 13.73 -5.86 11.64
C HIS A 649 13.32 -7.33 11.78
N GLU A 650 13.79 -7.99 12.84
CA GLU A 650 13.57 -9.42 13.11
C GLU A 650 12.35 -9.69 14.00
N GLU A 651 11.51 -8.70 14.28
CA GLU A 651 10.40 -8.82 15.24
C GLU A 651 9.50 -10.03 14.93
N ARG A 652 9.21 -10.29 13.65
CA ARG A 652 8.33 -11.39 13.24
C ARG A 652 8.98 -12.77 13.44
N GLU A 653 10.30 -12.87 13.26
CA GLU A 653 11.07 -14.10 13.42
C GLU A 653 11.39 -14.37 14.91
N ASN A 654 11.49 -13.32 15.72
CA ASN A 654 11.81 -13.41 17.14
C ASN A 654 10.58 -13.73 17.98
N THR A 655 10.73 -14.42 19.11
CA THR A 655 9.66 -14.70 20.09
C THR A 655 9.58 -13.66 21.23
N LEU A 656 10.42 -12.62 21.16
CA LEU A 656 10.59 -11.63 22.21
C LEU A 656 9.31 -10.79 22.41
N THR A 657 8.87 -10.67 23.66
CA THR A 657 7.80 -9.76 24.09
C THR A 657 8.42 -8.50 24.67
N THR A 658 7.93 -7.33 24.26
CA THR A 658 8.53 -6.04 24.66
C THR A 658 7.71 -5.31 25.72
N LYS A 659 8.42 -4.68 26.66
CA LYS A 659 7.83 -3.83 27.71
C LYS A 659 8.62 -2.54 27.86
N GLY A 660 8.09 -1.62 28.68
CA GLY A 660 8.77 -0.37 29.02
C GLY A 660 8.20 0.84 28.27
N PRO A 661 8.73 2.04 28.52
CA PRO A 661 8.13 3.29 28.08
C PRO A 661 8.29 3.58 26.57
N TYR A 662 9.14 2.82 25.87
CA TYR A 662 9.48 3.07 24.46
C TYR A 662 9.18 1.87 23.55
N ASN A 663 8.25 0.99 23.93
CA ASN A 663 7.88 -0.20 23.15
C ASN A 663 6.79 0.08 22.10
N GLY A 664 6.46 1.35 21.84
CA GLY A 664 5.34 1.75 20.98
C GLY A 664 5.43 1.31 19.52
N MET A 665 6.60 0.87 19.03
CA MET A 665 6.79 0.41 17.63
C MET A 665 6.72 -1.10 17.45
N PHE A 666 6.77 -1.87 18.53
CA PHE A 666 6.69 -3.33 18.46
C PHE A 666 5.21 -3.76 18.44
N GLY A 667 4.84 -4.73 17.62
CA GLY A 667 3.53 -5.38 17.66
C GLY A 667 3.35 -6.28 18.89
N ARG A 668 4.40 -7.00 19.33
CA ARG A 668 4.32 -7.89 20.50
C ARG A 668 4.65 -7.17 21.80
N ARG A 669 3.62 -6.59 22.42
CA ARG A 669 3.71 -5.87 23.70
C ARG A 669 3.10 -6.69 24.83
N SER A 670 3.77 -6.64 25.99
CA SER A 670 3.20 -7.10 27.24
C SER A 670 2.76 -5.88 28.06
N GLU A 671 1.49 -5.86 28.48
CA GLU A 671 1.00 -4.90 29.49
C GLU A 671 1.43 -5.29 30.91
N ASP A 672 1.79 -6.56 31.11
CA ASP A 672 2.25 -7.13 32.38
C ASP A 672 3.76 -6.87 32.64
N THR A 673 4.21 -7.17 33.86
CA THR A 673 5.63 -7.06 34.28
C THR A 673 6.62 -7.94 33.50
N HIS A 674 6.13 -8.87 32.67
CA HIS A 674 6.95 -9.80 31.89
C HIS A 674 7.34 -9.21 30.53
N GLY A 675 8.52 -9.60 30.01
CA GLY A 675 9.06 -9.13 28.74
C GLY A 675 10.39 -8.38 28.84
N PHE A 676 11.02 -8.19 27.69
CA PHE A 676 12.26 -7.47 27.49
C PHE A 676 12.05 -5.95 27.45
N SER A 677 12.84 -5.20 28.21
CA SER A 677 12.63 -3.77 28.44
C SER A 677 13.25 -2.90 27.34
N ILE A 678 12.42 -2.13 26.63
CA ILE A 678 12.81 -1.09 25.69
C ILE A 678 12.93 0.23 26.47
N ASP A 679 14.13 0.53 26.93
CA ASP A 679 14.44 1.63 27.87
C ASP A 679 15.24 2.79 27.24
N VAL A 680 15.36 2.77 25.91
CA VAL A 680 15.99 3.80 25.07
C VAL A 680 15.01 4.18 23.96
N PRO A 681 14.80 5.48 23.68
CA PRO A 681 13.94 5.91 22.59
C PRO A 681 14.61 5.66 21.22
N VAL A 682 13.80 5.41 20.20
CA VAL A 682 14.26 5.08 18.84
C VAL A 682 14.39 6.34 18.00
N GLN A 683 15.47 6.50 17.25
CA GLN A 683 15.64 7.65 16.37
C GLN A 683 14.81 7.51 15.09
N LEU A 684 14.40 8.63 14.47
CA LEU A 684 13.71 8.61 13.18
C LEU A 684 14.48 7.82 12.12
N MET A 685 15.80 8.00 12.06
CA MET A 685 16.66 7.29 11.10
C MET A 685 16.59 5.78 11.30
N THR A 686 16.54 5.32 12.56
CA THR A 686 16.38 3.90 12.89
C THR A 686 15.01 3.39 12.47
N MET A 687 13.94 4.16 12.68
CA MET A 687 12.60 3.80 12.21
C MET A 687 12.56 3.66 10.68
N LEU A 688 13.06 4.65 9.95
CA LEU A 688 13.12 4.62 8.49
C LEU A 688 13.98 3.45 7.99
N ALA A 689 15.13 3.22 8.61
CA ALA A 689 16.04 2.12 8.28
C ALA A 689 15.49 0.73 8.64
N SER A 690 14.60 0.63 9.62
CA SER A 690 13.89 -0.61 9.93
C SER A 690 12.74 -0.89 8.96
N GLY A 691 12.20 0.13 8.26
CA GLY A 691 11.08 -0.02 7.32
C GLY A 691 9.77 0.63 7.78
N PHE A 692 9.83 1.72 8.54
CA PHE A 692 8.65 2.56 8.82
C PHE A 692 8.62 3.79 7.92
N VAL A 693 7.44 4.25 7.53
CA VAL A 693 7.24 5.53 6.84
C VAL A 693 6.46 6.47 7.75
N VAL A 694 7.03 7.63 8.08
CA VAL A 694 6.39 8.60 8.99
C VAL A 694 5.81 9.77 8.20
N LEU A 695 4.49 9.94 8.31
CA LEU A 695 3.70 10.97 7.65
C LEU A 695 3.23 12.00 8.67
N LYS A 696 3.18 13.27 8.26
CA LYS A 696 2.52 14.34 9.03
C LYS A 696 1.13 14.58 8.44
N VAL A 697 0.10 14.46 9.27
CA VAL A 697 -1.32 14.59 8.88
C VAL A 697 -2.00 15.68 9.69
N VAL A 698 -3.12 16.22 9.18
CA VAL A 698 -3.93 17.23 9.85
C VAL A 698 -5.35 16.72 10.04
N ASN A 699 -5.87 16.88 11.25
CA ASN A 699 -7.26 16.67 11.62
C ASN A 699 -7.86 17.97 12.23
N GLU A 700 -9.15 17.96 12.55
CA GLU A 700 -9.86 19.02 13.29
C GLU A 700 -9.17 19.41 14.61
N LYS A 701 -8.44 18.47 15.23
CA LYS A 701 -7.71 18.67 16.49
C LYS A 701 -6.30 19.24 16.30
N GLY A 702 -5.83 19.40 15.06
CA GLY A 702 -4.50 19.90 14.74
C GLY A 702 -3.64 18.91 13.95
N GLU A 703 -2.33 19.04 14.06
CA GLU A 703 -1.35 18.24 13.34
C GLU A 703 -0.93 17.00 14.15
N HIS A 704 -0.83 15.86 13.48
CA HIS A 704 -0.52 14.56 14.08
C HIS A 704 0.49 13.79 13.22
N LEU A 705 1.26 12.88 13.82
CA LEU A 705 2.16 11.98 13.09
C LEU A 705 1.49 10.63 12.94
N LEU A 706 1.64 10.07 11.76
CA LEU A 706 1.12 8.76 11.36
C LEU A 706 2.31 7.90 10.92
N CYS A 707 2.48 6.73 11.49
CA CYS A 707 3.54 5.79 11.16
C CYS A 707 2.97 4.59 10.41
N LEU A 708 3.34 4.43 9.15
CA LEU A 708 3.03 3.25 8.34
C LEU A 708 4.14 2.20 8.54
N ASP A 709 3.75 0.99 8.90
CA ASP A 709 4.65 -0.16 9.00
C ASP A 709 4.77 -0.86 7.64
N VAL A 710 5.93 -0.77 7.00
CA VAL A 710 6.24 -1.42 5.70
C VAL A 710 7.43 -2.37 5.83
N ARG A 711 7.60 -2.95 7.01
CA ARG A 711 8.65 -3.93 7.28
C ARG A 711 8.39 -5.24 6.54
N LYS A 712 9.47 -5.98 6.28
CA LYS A 712 9.42 -7.28 5.61
C LYS A 712 8.39 -8.21 6.26
N GLY A 713 7.52 -8.78 5.43
CA GLY A 713 6.48 -9.70 5.86
C GLY A 713 5.25 -9.04 6.46
N VAL A 714 5.17 -7.70 6.55
CA VAL A 714 3.93 -7.00 6.90
C VAL A 714 2.99 -6.98 5.71
N ASP A 715 1.75 -7.42 5.94
CA ASP A 715 0.64 -7.25 5.00
C ASP A 715 0.42 -5.74 4.89
N GLY A 716 0.85 -5.16 3.76
CA GLY A 716 0.96 -3.71 3.56
C GLY A 716 -0.17 -2.86 4.13
N VAL A 717 0.19 -1.69 4.65
CA VAL A 717 -0.67 -0.76 5.37
C VAL A 717 -1.08 0.38 4.43
N GLY A 718 -2.39 0.64 4.36
CA GLY A 718 -2.92 1.82 3.71
C GLY A 718 -3.81 2.58 4.66
N THR A 719 -3.81 3.90 4.55
CA THR A 719 -4.71 4.77 5.31
C THR A 719 -5.59 5.56 4.36
N ILE A 720 -6.89 5.54 4.65
CA ILE A 720 -7.89 6.24 3.84
C ILE A 720 -8.23 7.57 4.51
N VAL A 721 -8.13 8.66 3.75
CA VAL A 721 -8.52 10.00 4.20
C VAL A 721 -10.00 9.96 4.57
N LEU A 722 -10.32 10.51 5.75
CA LEU A 722 -11.67 10.59 6.31
C LEU A 722 -12.28 9.26 6.82
N GLU A 723 -11.55 8.14 6.84
CA GLU A 723 -11.97 6.90 7.51
C GLU A 723 -11.27 6.69 8.87
N ASN A 724 -11.89 5.86 9.71
CA ASN A 724 -11.43 5.58 11.06
C ASN A 724 -10.59 4.30 11.05
N ASP A 725 -9.28 4.46 10.89
CA ASP A 725 -8.33 3.36 10.88
C ASP A 725 -7.48 3.34 12.16
N GLU A 726 -7.23 2.13 12.70
CA GLU A 726 -6.31 1.93 13.80
C GLU A 726 -4.87 2.07 13.29
N ASN A 727 -4.24 3.19 13.63
CA ASN A 727 -2.90 3.48 13.17
C ASN A 727 -1.96 3.87 14.31
N LEU A 728 -0.69 3.48 14.15
CA LEU A 728 0.37 3.93 15.02
C LEU A 728 0.60 5.43 14.82
N SER A 729 0.30 6.24 15.83
CA SER A 729 0.26 7.68 15.68
C SER A 729 0.71 8.43 16.92
N CYS A 730 1.14 9.68 16.70
CA CYS A 730 1.36 10.65 17.77
C CYS A 730 0.40 11.83 17.60
N MET A 731 -0.49 12.00 18.57
CA MET A 731 -1.47 13.08 18.57
C MET A 731 -0.89 14.41 19.08
N ASP A 732 0.22 14.39 19.81
CA ASP A 732 0.82 15.57 20.45
C ASP A 732 2.14 15.98 19.79
N ILE A 733 2.08 16.50 18.56
CA ILE A 733 3.21 17.21 17.93
C ILE A 733 3.37 18.62 18.55
N GLY A 734 3.48 18.70 19.88
CA GLY A 734 3.70 19.95 20.57
C GLY A 734 2.64 21.01 20.31
N LYS A 735 1.61 21.05 21.14
CA LYS A 735 1.16 22.37 21.60
C LYS A 735 2.41 23.01 22.19
N ASP A 736 2.94 24.04 21.53
CA ASP A 736 3.86 24.93 22.21
C ASP A 736 3.19 25.28 23.55
N GLU A 737 3.90 25.11 24.65
CA GLU A 737 3.58 25.77 25.92
C GLU A 737 3.76 27.30 25.78
N LEU A 738 3.40 27.87 24.61
CA LEU A 738 3.27 29.29 24.36
C LEU A 738 1.90 29.80 24.82
N GLN A 739 0.91 28.94 25.09
CA GLN A 739 -0.39 29.39 25.59
C GLN A 739 -0.42 29.67 27.11
N THR A 740 0.52 29.14 27.90
CA THR A 740 0.63 29.42 29.34
C THR A 740 1.59 30.57 29.67
N ALA A 741 2.32 31.10 28.67
CA ALA A 741 3.22 32.23 28.85
C ALA A 741 2.61 33.60 28.47
N PHE A 742 1.38 33.62 27.93
CA PHE A 742 0.70 34.88 27.58
C PHE A 742 -0.04 35.54 28.75
N ASP A 743 -0.18 34.86 29.90
CA ASP A 743 -0.76 35.47 31.11
C ASP A 743 0.28 36.04 32.08
N ASP A 744 1.59 35.85 31.84
CA ASP A 744 2.62 36.13 32.87
C ASP A 744 3.78 37.04 32.43
N ARG A 745 3.58 37.90 31.43
CA ARG A 745 4.56 38.97 31.10
C ARG A 745 3.94 40.33 30.84
N ALA A 746 3.30 40.87 31.87
CA ALA A 746 3.33 42.31 32.15
C ALA A 746 4.48 42.64 33.12
N SER A 747 5.74 42.32 32.80
CA SER A 747 6.91 42.88 33.49
C SER A 747 8.24 42.35 32.93
N LYS A 748 9.13 43.30 32.58
CA LYS A 748 10.60 43.21 32.48
C LYS A 748 11.24 42.78 31.13
N SER A 749 11.43 43.83 30.32
CA SER A 749 12.71 44.33 29.78
C SER A 749 13.64 43.41 28.96
N ALA A 750 13.64 43.66 27.65
CA ALA A 750 14.76 44.16 26.82
C ALA A 750 16.15 43.48 26.79
N TRP A 751 16.38 42.35 27.47
CA TRP A 751 17.66 41.61 27.40
C TRP A 751 17.53 40.21 26.74
N SER A 752 16.42 39.90 26.07
CA SER A 752 16.18 38.55 25.49
C SER A 752 16.41 38.44 23.98
N THR A 753 16.83 39.50 23.29
CA THR A 753 16.88 39.49 21.80
C THR A 753 18.18 38.90 21.24
N MET A 754 19.20 38.65 22.07
CA MET A 754 20.52 38.20 21.58
C MET A 754 20.85 36.73 21.87
N ASN A 755 20.02 36.01 22.63
CA ASN A 755 20.20 34.58 22.94
C ASN A 755 19.28 33.64 22.13
N ARG A 756 18.66 34.14 21.05
CA ARG A 756 17.66 33.38 20.28
C ARG A 756 18.25 32.47 19.19
N PHE A 757 19.57 32.47 18.98
CA PHE A 757 20.25 31.68 17.93
C PHE A 757 21.10 30.51 18.44
N THR A 758 21.15 30.24 19.74
CA THR A 758 22.01 29.18 20.31
C THR A 758 21.35 28.38 21.44
N LYS A 759 20.02 28.32 21.47
CA LYS A 759 19.35 27.31 22.31
C LYS A 759 19.34 26.00 21.53
N ALA A 760 20.21 25.07 21.93
CA ALA A 760 20.18 23.69 21.48
C ALA A 760 18.73 23.20 21.53
N LYS A 761 18.18 22.84 20.36
CA LYS A 761 16.83 22.32 20.17
C LYS A 761 16.72 21.11 21.10
N GLU A 762 16.03 21.23 22.24
CA GLU A 762 15.83 20.10 23.15
C GLU A 762 15.20 18.94 22.35
N GLU A 763 15.89 17.80 22.29
CA GLU A 763 15.45 16.61 21.57
C GLU A 763 14.19 16.06 22.26
N LYS A 764 13.01 16.48 21.78
CA LYS A 764 11.72 16.02 22.27
C LYS A 764 11.50 14.55 21.88
N VAL A 765 11.17 13.71 22.87
CA VAL A 765 10.70 12.34 22.62
C VAL A 765 9.21 12.37 22.29
N ILE A 766 8.86 11.81 21.13
CA ILE A 766 7.51 11.71 20.59
C ILE A 766 6.95 10.35 21.00
N ARG A 767 5.79 10.32 21.65
CA ARG A 767 5.16 9.06 22.05
C ARG A 767 4.23 8.50 20.98
N LEU A 768 4.43 7.25 20.59
CA LEU A 768 3.63 6.55 19.61
C LEU A 768 2.64 5.61 20.31
N SER A 769 1.37 5.72 19.95
CA SER A 769 0.32 4.82 20.43
C SER A 769 -0.65 4.51 19.31
N VAL A 770 -1.30 3.35 19.42
CA VAL A 770 -2.35 2.97 18.47
C VAL A 770 -3.56 3.83 18.78
N HIS A 771 -3.96 4.66 17.83
CA HIS A 771 -5.18 5.45 17.93
C HIS A 771 -6.06 5.16 16.73
N ASN A 772 -7.36 5.13 16.99
CA ASN A 772 -8.35 5.24 15.93
C ASN A 772 -8.69 6.73 15.77
N PHE A 773 -8.25 7.33 14.65
CA PHE A 773 -8.55 8.73 14.37
C PHE A 773 -8.68 9.00 12.89
N ARG A 774 -9.59 9.93 12.58
CA ARG A 774 -9.82 10.48 11.24
C ARG A 774 -8.79 11.56 10.95
N TYR A 775 -8.31 11.68 9.71
CA TYR A 775 -7.56 12.85 9.26
C TYR A 775 -8.12 13.41 7.97
N ASN A 776 -7.94 14.72 7.77
CA ASN A 776 -8.50 15.48 6.66
C ASN A 776 -7.50 15.65 5.51
N LYS A 777 -6.20 15.71 5.83
CA LYS A 777 -5.14 15.96 4.84
C LYS A 777 -3.79 15.41 5.29
N VAL A 778 -3.04 14.85 4.35
CA VAL A 778 -1.60 14.58 4.53
C VAL A 778 -0.79 15.81 4.11
N LEU A 779 0.14 16.25 4.95
CA LEU A 779 1.07 17.33 4.65
C LEU A 779 2.33 16.84 3.92
N GLY A 780 2.76 15.62 4.22
CA GLY A 780 3.90 14.98 3.59
C GLY A 780 4.65 14.07 4.56
N LEU A 781 5.87 13.70 4.18
CA LEU A 781 6.78 12.87 4.95
C LEU A 781 7.49 13.71 6.02
N TYR A 782 7.49 13.20 7.23
CA TYR A 782 8.16 13.82 8.36
C TYR A 782 9.63 13.41 8.41
N ILE A 783 10.54 14.39 8.40
CA ILE A 783 11.99 14.17 8.21
C ILE A 783 12.87 14.81 9.29
N ARG A 784 12.29 15.23 10.41
CA ARG A 784 13.03 15.87 11.51
C ARG A 784 13.90 14.87 12.28
N ASP A 785 15.03 15.33 12.79
CA ASP A 785 15.74 14.65 13.87
C ASP A 785 14.87 14.61 15.15
N SER A 786 14.13 13.51 15.30
CA SER A 786 13.21 13.25 16.40
C SER A 786 13.46 11.85 16.98
N ARG A 787 13.20 11.72 18.28
CA ARG A 787 13.24 10.44 19.00
C ARG A 787 11.82 9.98 19.28
N PHE A 788 11.56 8.69 19.15
CA PHE A 788 10.26 8.06 19.27
C PHE A 788 10.22 7.09 20.44
N GLY A 789 9.06 6.94 21.05
CA GLY A 789 8.82 6.19 22.27
C GLY A 789 7.49 5.46 22.27
#